data_AF-A0A1N7NBX0-F1
#
_entry.id   AF-A0A1N7NBX0-F1
#
_cell.length_a   1.000
_cell.length_b   1.000
_cell.length_c   1.000
_cell.angle_alpha   90.00
_cell.angle_beta   90.00
_cell.angle_gamma   90.00
#
_symmetry.space_group_name_H-M   'P 1'
#
loop_
_entity.id
_entity.type
_entity.pdbx_description
1 polymer ?
#
loop_
_entity_poly.entity_id
_entity_poly.type
_entity_poly.pdbx_seq_one_letter_code
_entity_poly.pdbx_strand_id
1 'polypeptide(L)'
;MAKIDLLKRPAYSYFHRMKMYKRLFRIILLVAVGMQEGNVARAQNGDQILDGIGETGMIARYVFNGDTKDWSRNTLHGKAQGAGVTFINDTKFGKVLSLPGDSSAFVTLPGEAFTDLESLSISGWVLLRSKQPGQYLFDFGKDAGKHFFAAPTGANGKEGFQAQITAAKTDKSGAVAPAIELNKWVHLAIVIDVPTQTMTTYVNSKPVAKSKDIPQELSAVFSQQAGEKPFLYIGKSLLPGNPGLNALLHDFRIYRVPLSHQQVAGIFRNAQRGVNDGAVNTTAKKEDDLPHFSPTTPQLYNAYLTKVSDVAVETETGNLPRLPSYVTGTYKDNRKGPLVRVLWPEAIDNTAVATPGQYTVTGRVAGTSFQPRALVTIKNAGRPALPAVKLEPFALQQVTLTGDIHGHATKFIENRNKFIDTLAKTDPNSFLYMFRQAFGQPQPAGARPLGVWDSEDTKLRGHATGHYLTAIAQAYAGTGYDKALQANFAAKMEYMVNTLYQLSQLSGKPKEAGGAYVADATAVPPAPGKSVYDSELSEAGIRTDYWNWGTGFISAYPPDQFIMLEKGAKYGGQKTQIWAPYYTLHKILAGLMDIYEVSGNKKALDIAAGMGDWVYARLSKVPADTLIKMWNTYIAGEFGGMNEAMARLYRLTGKQDYLKTAQLFDNIRVFYGDKAHTHGLAKNVDIFRGLHANQHIPQIVGSIEMYRVSHNPDYYKIADNFWYKTVNDYMYSIGGVAGARNPANAECFISQPATLYENGFSGEGQNETCATYNMLKLTSDLFMFDQKAEYMDYYERALYNDILASVAENSPANTYHIPLRPGSVKQFSNEDMTGFTCCNGTALESSTKLQNSIYFKSTDNQALYVNLYIPSTLEWTARNITVEQTTDFPKADNSRLTIKGSGTFDVYVRVPDWATKGFFVKINGKDQSLTAKPGSYLKISRSWKDGDVVDVKMPFQFHLAPVMDQQNIASLFYGPVLLAAQEPAARKDWRTITLDGKDISKSIKGDPQQLQFTIGDVAFKPFYETYGRHSVYLDVKLK
;
A
#
# COMPACT_ATOMS: atom_id res chain seq x y z
N MET A 1 -52.34 -11.78 -63.59
CA MET A 1 -52.20 -12.54 -64.85
C MET A 1 -51.23 -13.69 -64.63
N ALA A 2 -51.49 -14.81 -65.29
CA ALA A 2 -51.14 -16.17 -64.89
C ALA A 2 -49.80 -16.69 -65.48
N LYS A 3 -49.28 -17.76 -64.84
CA LYS A 3 -48.57 -18.96 -65.40
C LYS A 3 -47.27 -18.75 -66.23
N ILE A 4 -46.27 -19.64 -66.34
CA ILE A 4 -45.72 -20.87 -65.71
C ILE A 4 -44.65 -21.39 -66.74
N ASP A 5 -43.68 -22.23 -66.31
CA ASP A 5 -42.82 -23.19 -67.07
C ASP A 5 -41.43 -22.74 -67.62
N LEU A 6 -40.36 -23.57 -67.63
CA LEU A 6 -39.90 -24.79 -66.91
C LEU A 6 -38.49 -25.18 -67.48
N LEU A 7 -37.64 -25.83 -66.66
CA LEU A 7 -36.55 -26.80 -67.01
C LEU A 7 -35.23 -26.23 -67.66
N LYS A 8 -33.97 -26.67 -67.38
CA LYS A 8 -33.35 -27.97 -66.99
C LYS A 8 -32.02 -27.81 -66.19
N ARG A 9 -31.67 -28.79 -65.32
CA ARG A 9 -30.29 -29.10 -64.79
C ARG A 9 -29.64 -30.26 -65.59
N PRO A 10 -28.33 -30.61 -65.46
CA PRO A 10 -27.72 -31.42 -64.34
C PRO A 10 -26.29 -30.93 -63.93
N ALA A 11 -25.77 -31.01 -62.69
CA ALA A 11 -25.60 -32.09 -61.70
C ALA A 11 -24.52 -33.15 -62.02
N TYR A 12 -23.22 -32.77 -62.01
CA TYR A 12 -22.07 -33.69 -61.84
C TYR A 12 -20.86 -32.92 -61.23
N SER A 13 -20.71 -32.90 -59.90
CA SER A 13 -19.44 -32.47 -59.25
C SER A 13 -19.36 -32.77 -57.74
N TYR A 14 -20.46 -33.09 -57.07
CA TYR A 14 -20.49 -33.07 -55.59
C TYR A 14 -19.89 -34.31 -54.91
N PHE A 15 -19.77 -35.45 -55.61
CA PHE A 15 -19.37 -36.72 -54.97
C PHE A 15 -17.86 -36.96 -54.87
N HIS A 16 -17.01 -36.21 -55.58
CA HIS A 16 -15.56 -36.37 -55.53
C HIS A 16 -14.87 -35.57 -54.41
N ARG A 17 -15.49 -34.47 -53.92
CA ARG A 17 -14.89 -33.64 -52.87
C ARG A 17 -15.03 -34.22 -51.45
N MET A 18 -16.04 -35.05 -51.15
CA MET A 18 -16.25 -35.59 -49.79
C MET A 18 -15.30 -36.73 -49.40
N LYS A 19 -14.70 -37.46 -50.35
CA LYS A 19 -13.76 -38.57 -50.04
C LYS A 19 -12.35 -38.08 -49.70
N MET A 20 -11.90 -36.94 -50.24
CA MET A 20 -10.61 -36.34 -49.86
C MET A 20 -10.62 -35.78 -48.43
N TYR A 21 -11.71 -35.12 -48.02
CA TYR A 21 -11.81 -34.54 -46.68
C TYR A 21 -11.79 -35.60 -45.56
N LYS A 22 -12.41 -36.77 -45.76
CA LYS A 22 -12.38 -37.86 -44.75
C LYS A 22 -11.00 -38.55 -44.62
N ARG A 23 -10.18 -38.58 -45.68
CA ARG A 23 -8.79 -39.08 -45.60
C ARG A 23 -7.85 -38.06 -44.96
N LEU A 24 -7.99 -36.77 -45.28
CA LEU A 24 -7.21 -35.70 -44.63
C LEU A 24 -7.51 -35.61 -43.13
N PHE A 25 -8.79 -35.73 -42.72
CA PHE A 25 -9.19 -35.67 -41.32
C PHE A 25 -8.66 -36.86 -40.50
N ARG A 26 -8.56 -38.06 -41.09
CA ARG A 26 -7.99 -39.24 -40.42
C ARG A 26 -6.47 -39.19 -40.31
N ILE A 27 -5.77 -38.60 -41.29
CA ILE A 27 -4.31 -38.39 -41.22
C ILE A 27 -3.98 -37.29 -40.20
N ILE A 28 -4.76 -36.21 -40.13
CA ILE A 28 -4.61 -35.17 -39.10
C ILE A 28 -4.94 -35.72 -37.69
N LEU A 29 -5.92 -36.61 -37.55
CA LEU A 29 -6.20 -37.26 -36.26
C LEU A 29 -5.11 -38.26 -35.85
N LEU A 30 -4.49 -38.98 -36.80
CA LEU A 30 -3.37 -39.91 -36.53
C LEU A 30 -2.05 -39.18 -36.23
N VAL A 31 -1.82 -38.01 -36.82
CA VAL A 31 -0.68 -37.13 -36.47
C VAL A 31 -0.93 -36.41 -35.14
N ALA A 32 -2.18 -36.05 -34.81
CA ALA A 32 -2.55 -35.47 -33.51
C ALA A 32 -2.51 -36.49 -32.35
N VAL A 33 -2.67 -37.79 -32.63
CA VAL A 33 -2.53 -38.86 -31.63
C VAL A 33 -1.07 -39.37 -31.54
N GLY A 34 -0.20 -39.00 -32.48
CA GLY A 34 1.24 -39.31 -32.49
C GLY A 34 2.16 -38.25 -31.89
N MET A 35 1.62 -37.12 -31.41
CA MET A 35 2.38 -36.07 -30.70
C MET A 35 1.80 -35.82 -29.31
N GLN A 36 1.77 -36.86 -28.47
CA GLN A 36 1.81 -36.71 -27.02
C GLN A 36 3.23 -37.00 -26.52
N GLU A 37 4.22 -36.33 -27.10
CA GLU A 37 5.55 -36.24 -26.50
C GLU A 37 5.65 -34.93 -25.71
N GLY A 38 5.62 -35.06 -24.38
CA GLY A 38 6.28 -34.13 -23.45
C GLY A 38 5.80 -32.68 -23.41
N ASN A 39 4.51 -32.41 -23.15
CA ASN A 39 4.15 -31.09 -22.59
C ASN A 39 4.64 -31.01 -21.14
N VAL A 40 5.88 -30.56 -20.96
CA VAL A 40 6.41 -30.18 -19.63
C VAL A 40 5.58 -28.98 -19.15
N ALA A 41 4.83 -29.17 -18.08
CA ALA A 41 4.15 -28.10 -17.39
C ALA A 41 5.18 -27.11 -16.83
N ARG A 42 5.02 -25.82 -17.13
CA ARG A 42 5.83 -24.74 -16.57
C ARG A 42 5.03 -23.99 -15.51
N ALA A 43 5.70 -23.69 -14.39
CA ALA A 43 5.17 -22.81 -13.36
C ALA A 43 4.86 -21.41 -13.94
N GLN A 44 3.72 -20.83 -13.56
CA GLN A 44 3.37 -19.42 -13.89
C GLN A 44 4.42 -18.45 -13.35
N ASN A 45 4.73 -17.42 -14.13
CA ASN A 45 5.46 -16.25 -13.66
C ASN A 45 4.54 -15.50 -12.67
N GLY A 46 4.96 -15.36 -11.41
CA GLY A 46 4.10 -15.01 -10.29
C GLY A 46 4.05 -13.52 -9.94
N ASP A 47 4.51 -12.66 -10.83
CA ASP A 47 4.97 -11.32 -10.45
C ASP A 47 3.87 -10.25 -10.37
N GLN A 48 2.57 -10.55 -10.48
CA GLN A 48 1.54 -9.50 -10.33
C GLN A 48 0.21 -10.02 -9.76
N ILE A 49 -0.44 -10.93 -10.46
CA ILE A 49 -1.63 -11.64 -9.99
C ILE A 49 -1.41 -13.09 -10.40
N LEU A 50 -1.17 -13.95 -9.41
CA LEU A 50 -0.93 -15.37 -9.65
C LEU A 50 -2.23 -16.13 -9.40
N ASP A 51 -2.75 -16.83 -10.42
CA ASP A 51 -3.99 -17.61 -10.33
C ASP A 51 -5.25 -16.81 -9.89
N GLY A 52 -5.28 -15.49 -10.15
CA GLY A 52 -6.38 -14.62 -9.70
C GLY A 52 -6.32 -14.28 -8.20
N ILE A 53 -5.15 -14.46 -7.58
CA ILE A 53 -4.83 -14.09 -6.20
C ILE A 53 -3.86 -12.91 -6.28
N GLY A 54 -4.14 -11.83 -5.56
CA GLY A 54 -3.23 -10.69 -5.52
C GLY A 54 -1.94 -11.06 -4.78
N GLU A 55 -0.86 -10.39 -5.16
CA GLU A 55 0.50 -10.68 -4.68
C GLU A 55 0.61 -10.60 -3.14
N THR A 56 -0.10 -9.66 -2.51
CA THR A 56 -0.17 -9.48 -1.05
C THR A 56 -0.76 -10.69 -0.31
N GLY A 57 -1.59 -11.49 -0.98
CA GLY A 57 -2.14 -12.72 -0.40
C GLY A 57 -1.11 -13.86 -0.28
N MET A 58 0.00 -13.80 -1.02
CA MET A 58 1.05 -14.83 -1.02
C MET A 58 2.11 -14.55 0.04
N ILE A 59 2.44 -15.57 0.84
CA ILE A 59 3.54 -15.52 1.80
C ILE A 59 4.83 -16.00 1.14
N ALA A 60 4.81 -17.19 0.55
CA ALA A 60 5.97 -17.82 -0.05
C ALA A 60 5.57 -18.84 -1.11
N ARG A 61 6.43 -19.05 -2.10
CA ARG A 61 6.27 -20.03 -3.16
C ARG A 61 7.60 -20.69 -3.51
N TYR A 62 7.66 -22.00 -3.38
CA TYR A 62 8.83 -22.82 -3.69
C TYR A 62 8.51 -23.70 -4.90
N VAL A 63 9.05 -23.32 -6.06
CA VAL A 63 8.84 -24.08 -7.31
C VAL A 63 9.54 -25.44 -7.25
N PHE A 64 10.66 -25.51 -6.52
CA PHE A 64 11.52 -26.70 -6.41
C PHE A 64 12.12 -27.16 -7.74
N ASN A 65 12.54 -26.21 -8.58
CA ASN A 65 13.12 -26.43 -9.90
C ASN A 65 14.66 -26.48 -9.90
N GLY A 66 15.26 -26.98 -8.82
CA GLY A 66 16.72 -27.09 -8.66
C GLY A 66 17.27 -26.42 -7.40
N ASP A 67 16.43 -25.66 -6.70
CA ASP A 67 16.75 -24.99 -5.44
C ASP A 67 15.54 -24.97 -4.49
N THR A 68 15.73 -24.42 -3.29
CA THR A 68 14.69 -24.15 -2.28
C THR A 68 14.38 -22.66 -2.19
N LYS A 69 14.57 -21.90 -3.28
CA LYS A 69 14.35 -20.46 -3.32
C LYS A 69 12.85 -20.15 -3.23
N ASP A 70 12.53 -19.13 -2.45
CA ASP A 70 11.21 -18.51 -2.46
C ASP A 70 11.12 -17.56 -3.66
N TRP A 71 10.14 -17.80 -4.52
CA TRP A 71 9.83 -17.04 -5.74
C TRP A 71 8.81 -15.92 -5.49
N SER A 72 8.32 -15.75 -4.27
CA SER A 72 7.53 -14.58 -3.88
C SER A 72 8.41 -13.34 -3.68
N ARG A 73 7.78 -12.15 -3.60
CA ARG A 73 8.47 -10.91 -3.25
C ARG A 73 9.04 -10.88 -1.82
N ASN A 74 8.71 -11.84 -0.95
CA ASN A 74 9.11 -11.82 0.46
C ASN A 74 10.47 -12.51 0.73
N THR A 75 11.01 -13.24 -0.25
CA THR A 75 12.36 -13.85 -0.18
C THR A 75 12.59 -14.81 0.99
N LEU A 76 11.56 -15.52 1.43
CA LEU A 76 11.61 -16.44 2.57
C LEU A 76 12.23 -17.79 2.16
N HIS A 77 13.50 -17.79 1.72
CA HIS A 77 14.16 -18.97 1.15
C HIS A 77 14.23 -20.15 2.13
N GLY A 78 13.86 -21.34 1.66
CA GLY A 78 13.97 -22.57 2.42
C GLY A 78 15.41 -23.09 2.44
N LYS A 79 15.72 -23.99 3.38
CA LYS A 79 17.01 -24.69 3.46
C LYS A 79 16.81 -26.20 3.39
N ALA A 80 17.53 -26.86 2.49
CA ALA A 80 17.61 -28.31 2.46
C ALA A 80 18.44 -28.83 3.65
N GLN A 81 17.94 -29.87 4.31
CA GLN A 81 18.57 -30.54 5.44
C GLN A 81 18.84 -31.99 5.06
N GLY A 82 20.07 -32.46 5.28
CA GLY A 82 20.50 -33.83 4.97
C GLY A 82 20.90 -34.05 3.50
N ALA A 83 21.85 -34.96 3.28
CA ALA A 83 22.41 -35.25 1.95
C ALA A 83 21.43 -35.96 1.00
N GLY A 84 20.32 -36.49 1.52
CA GLY A 84 19.29 -37.17 0.73
C GLY A 84 18.35 -36.24 -0.03
N VAL A 85 18.39 -34.93 0.21
CA VAL A 85 17.58 -33.95 -0.50
C VAL A 85 18.19 -33.69 -1.89
N THR A 86 17.54 -34.17 -2.93
CA THR A 86 18.05 -34.09 -4.31
C THR A 86 17.02 -33.49 -5.26
N PHE A 87 17.48 -32.97 -6.40
CA PHE A 87 16.60 -32.49 -7.48
C PHE A 87 16.75 -33.40 -8.69
N ILE A 88 15.64 -33.98 -9.15
CA ILE A 88 15.63 -34.94 -10.26
C ILE A 88 14.77 -34.43 -11.41
N ASN A 89 15.02 -34.94 -12.62
CA ASN A 89 14.16 -34.67 -13.77
C ASN A 89 12.90 -35.55 -13.72
N ASP A 90 11.75 -34.91 -13.81
CA ASP A 90 10.42 -35.48 -13.90
C ASP A 90 9.81 -35.14 -15.27
N THR A 91 9.04 -36.07 -15.83
CA THR A 91 8.50 -35.95 -17.18
C THR A 91 7.38 -34.90 -17.29
N LYS A 92 6.73 -34.55 -16.17
CA LYS A 92 5.62 -33.59 -16.13
C LYS A 92 6.10 -32.19 -15.78
N PHE A 93 6.95 -32.03 -14.77
CA PHE A 93 7.33 -30.72 -14.21
C PHE A 93 8.79 -30.31 -14.45
N GLY A 94 9.57 -31.12 -15.18
CA GLY A 94 11.01 -30.85 -15.34
C GLY A 94 11.75 -31.13 -14.03
N LYS A 95 12.53 -30.19 -13.51
CA LYS A 95 13.21 -30.41 -12.22
C LYS A 95 12.22 -30.32 -11.05
N VAL A 96 12.28 -31.33 -10.17
CA VAL A 96 11.46 -31.42 -8.95
C VAL A 96 12.30 -31.84 -7.75
N LEU A 97 11.85 -31.50 -6.54
CA LEU A 97 12.47 -31.95 -5.29
C LEU A 97 12.15 -33.43 -5.04
N SER A 98 13.16 -34.24 -4.71
CA SER A 98 13.02 -35.64 -4.33
C SER A 98 13.42 -35.86 -2.88
N LEU A 99 12.52 -36.43 -2.09
CA LEU A 99 12.78 -36.84 -0.71
C LEU A 99 12.73 -38.38 -0.62
N PRO A 100 13.74 -39.03 -0.01
CA PRO A 100 13.91 -40.48 -0.10
C PRO A 100 13.11 -41.30 0.93
N GLY A 101 12.45 -40.66 1.90
CA GLY A 101 11.80 -41.33 3.03
C GLY A 101 12.64 -41.40 4.32
N ASP A 102 13.87 -40.88 4.29
CA ASP A 102 14.71 -40.73 5.49
C ASP A 102 14.34 -39.44 6.24
N SER A 103 14.16 -39.55 7.57
CA SER A 103 13.86 -38.43 8.48
C SER A 103 14.99 -37.38 8.59
N SER A 104 16.19 -37.69 8.08
CA SER A 104 17.30 -36.75 7.97
C SER A 104 17.17 -35.80 6.75
N ALA A 105 16.37 -36.17 5.74
CA ALA A 105 16.24 -35.46 4.46
C ALA A 105 14.91 -34.66 4.38
N PHE A 106 14.96 -33.34 4.57
CA PHE A 106 13.78 -32.47 4.62
C PHE A 106 14.12 -31.01 4.26
N VAL A 107 13.11 -30.15 4.15
CA VAL A 107 13.30 -28.70 3.94
C VAL A 107 12.78 -27.91 5.13
N THR A 108 13.55 -26.94 5.62
CA THR A 108 13.15 -26.00 6.68
C THR A 108 12.83 -24.64 6.08
N LEU A 109 11.71 -24.02 6.49
CA LEU A 109 11.36 -22.65 6.09
C LEU A 109 11.69 -21.63 7.19
N PRO A 110 11.91 -20.35 6.86
CA PRO A 110 12.06 -19.28 7.84
C PRO A 110 10.76 -19.09 8.64
N GLY A 111 10.87 -18.97 9.98
CA GLY A 111 9.71 -18.83 10.88
C GLY A 111 8.85 -17.59 10.60
N GLU A 112 9.45 -16.57 9.99
CA GLU A 112 8.83 -15.32 9.54
C GLU A 112 7.68 -15.56 8.53
N ALA A 113 7.65 -16.73 7.87
CA ALA A 113 6.55 -17.12 6.99
C ALA A 113 5.21 -17.27 7.73
N PHE A 114 5.21 -17.44 9.06
CA PHE A 114 4.01 -17.71 9.85
C PHE A 114 3.74 -16.64 10.92
N THR A 115 4.37 -15.48 10.80
CA THR A 115 4.09 -14.33 11.67
C THR A 115 2.76 -13.68 11.29
N ASP A 116 1.95 -13.36 12.31
CA ASP A 116 0.70 -12.60 12.21
C ASP A 116 -0.38 -13.18 11.27
N LEU A 117 -0.56 -14.49 11.24
CA LEU A 117 -1.58 -15.13 10.39
C LEU A 117 -3.00 -15.01 10.98
N GLU A 118 -3.91 -14.40 10.22
CA GLU A 118 -5.35 -14.49 10.50
C GLU A 118 -5.97 -15.75 9.89
N SER A 119 -5.55 -16.14 8.69
CA SER A 119 -6.01 -17.35 8.00
C SER A 119 -4.88 -17.86 7.13
N LEU A 120 -4.97 -19.13 6.71
CA LEU A 120 -3.86 -19.82 6.09
C LEU A 120 -4.35 -20.75 4.99
N SER A 121 -3.73 -20.69 3.82
CA SER A 121 -3.87 -21.75 2.81
C SER A 121 -2.51 -22.27 2.38
N ILE A 122 -2.37 -23.58 2.29
CA ILE A 122 -1.17 -24.25 1.77
C ILE A 122 -1.58 -25.09 0.57
N SER A 123 -0.83 -25.01 -0.53
CA SER A 123 -1.04 -25.86 -1.71
C SER A 123 0.27 -26.39 -2.27
N GLY A 124 0.24 -27.56 -2.90
CA GLY A 124 1.41 -28.08 -3.59
C GLY A 124 1.14 -29.35 -4.37
N TRP A 125 2.03 -29.68 -5.29
CA TRP A 125 2.01 -30.95 -6.01
C TRP A 125 2.87 -31.97 -5.28
N VAL A 126 2.34 -33.19 -5.14
CA VAL A 126 3.03 -34.33 -4.55
C VAL A 126 2.87 -35.57 -5.42
N LEU A 127 3.96 -36.30 -5.64
CA LEU A 127 3.95 -37.67 -6.15
C LEU A 127 4.49 -38.57 -5.05
N LEU A 128 3.58 -39.28 -4.38
CA LEU A 128 3.90 -40.15 -3.26
C LEU A 128 4.46 -41.50 -3.75
N ARG A 129 5.59 -41.94 -3.20
CA ARG A 129 6.27 -43.19 -3.61
C ARG A 129 6.16 -44.33 -2.59
N SER A 130 5.73 -44.03 -1.36
CA SER A 130 5.57 -45.03 -0.28
C SER A 130 4.21 -44.93 0.38
N LYS A 131 3.62 -46.09 0.69
CA LYS A 131 2.36 -46.24 1.47
C LYS A 131 2.59 -46.26 2.99
N GLN A 132 3.83 -46.10 3.45
CA GLN A 132 4.15 -46.13 4.88
C GLN A 132 3.34 -45.05 5.64
N PRO A 133 2.59 -45.40 6.70
CA PRO A 133 1.92 -44.42 7.55
C PRO A 133 2.91 -43.52 8.30
N GLY A 134 2.46 -42.35 8.75
CA GLY A 134 3.28 -41.43 9.53
C GLY A 134 4.27 -40.59 8.70
N GLN A 135 4.10 -40.52 7.38
CA GLN A 135 4.85 -39.62 6.50
C GLN A 135 4.11 -38.28 6.39
N TYR A 136 4.82 -37.17 6.65
CA TYR A 136 4.25 -35.82 6.69
C TYR A 136 4.71 -35.03 5.47
N LEU A 137 3.77 -34.52 4.67
CA LEU A 137 4.06 -33.58 3.59
C LEU A 137 4.64 -32.29 4.17
N PHE A 138 3.98 -31.76 5.19
CA PHE A 138 4.51 -30.71 6.05
C PHE A 138 4.04 -30.94 7.49
N ASP A 139 4.82 -30.43 8.44
CA ASP A 139 4.50 -30.39 9.86
C ASP A 139 5.01 -29.07 10.44
N PHE A 140 4.09 -28.15 10.71
CA PHE A 140 4.38 -26.76 11.07
C PHE A 140 3.85 -26.45 12.46
N GLY A 141 4.66 -25.91 13.36
CA GLY A 141 4.19 -25.61 14.71
C GLY A 141 5.30 -25.29 15.70
N LYS A 142 4.91 -25.04 16.95
CA LYS A 142 5.85 -24.85 18.06
C LYS A 142 6.50 -26.17 18.49
N ASP A 143 5.71 -27.22 18.55
CA ASP A 143 6.12 -28.55 18.99
C ASP A 143 5.09 -29.60 18.55
N ALA A 144 5.34 -30.87 18.88
CA ALA A 144 4.46 -32.00 18.53
C ALA A 144 3.05 -31.95 19.16
N GLY A 145 2.80 -31.09 20.15
CA GLY A 145 1.49 -30.84 20.76
C GLY A 145 0.79 -29.58 20.24
N LYS A 146 1.50 -28.73 19.49
CA LYS A 146 1.01 -27.47 18.91
C LYS A 146 1.49 -27.33 17.47
N HIS A 147 0.77 -27.98 16.56
CA HIS A 147 1.16 -28.04 15.16
C HIS A 147 -0.02 -28.20 14.20
N PHE A 148 0.23 -27.87 12.95
CA PHE A 148 -0.62 -28.04 11.79
C PHE A 148 0.14 -28.89 10.76
N PHE A 149 -0.45 -30.01 10.36
CA PHE A 149 0.20 -30.94 9.47
C PHE A 149 -0.71 -31.50 8.38
N ALA A 150 -0.07 -32.07 7.36
CA ALA A 150 -0.68 -32.85 6.29
C ALA A 150 0.06 -34.17 6.10
N ALA A 151 -0.63 -35.30 6.31
CA ALA A 151 -0.10 -36.65 6.20
C ALA A 151 -0.82 -37.43 5.07
N PRO A 152 -0.21 -37.55 3.87
CA PRO A 152 -0.79 -38.21 2.68
C PRO A 152 -1.32 -39.64 2.88
N THR A 153 -0.72 -40.40 3.78
CA THR A 153 -1.02 -41.82 4.06
C THR A 153 -1.66 -42.05 5.43
N GLY A 154 -1.88 -40.98 6.20
CA GLY A 154 -2.44 -41.02 7.53
C GLY A 154 -1.38 -40.94 8.63
N ALA A 155 -1.83 -40.55 9.83
CA ALA A 155 -1.00 -40.39 11.01
C ALA A 155 -1.70 -40.96 12.25
N ASN A 156 -0.93 -41.22 13.31
CA ASN A 156 -1.46 -41.62 14.62
C ASN A 156 -2.42 -42.84 14.57
N GLY A 157 -2.11 -43.83 13.73
CA GLY A 157 -2.90 -45.06 13.60
C GLY A 157 -4.20 -44.92 12.80
N LYS A 158 -4.48 -43.75 12.20
CA LYS A 158 -5.60 -43.55 11.27
C LYS A 158 -5.11 -43.64 9.83
N GLU A 159 -5.84 -44.36 8.99
CA GLU A 159 -5.59 -44.46 7.54
C GLU A 159 -6.25 -43.30 6.77
N GLY A 160 -5.73 -43.01 5.57
CA GLY A 160 -6.27 -41.97 4.68
C GLY A 160 -5.47 -40.67 4.72
N PHE A 161 -5.73 -39.75 3.78
CA PHE A 161 -5.10 -38.43 3.80
C PHE A 161 -5.65 -37.62 4.97
N GLN A 162 -4.76 -37.19 5.87
CA GLN A 162 -5.12 -36.44 7.07
C GLN A 162 -4.51 -35.05 7.04
N ALA A 163 -5.34 -34.01 7.16
CA ALA A 163 -4.92 -32.66 7.51
C ALA A 163 -5.45 -32.34 8.91
N GLN A 164 -4.60 -31.86 9.82
CA GLN A 164 -4.99 -31.65 11.20
C GLN A 164 -4.23 -30.47 11.82
N ILE A 165 -4.96 -29.64 12.57
CA ILE A 165 -4.43 -28.57 13.40
C ILE A 165 -4.70 -28.89 14.88
N THR A 166 -3.69 -28.66 15.73
CA THR A 166 -3.73 -28.97 17.15
C THR A 166 -3.16 -27.78 17.93
N ALA A 167 -3.93 -27.21 18.87
CA ALA A 167 -3.50 -26.12 19.75
C ALA A 167 -3.22 -26.58 21.20
N ALA A 168 -3.67 -27.78 21.56
CA ALA A 168 -3.37 -28.48 22.82
C ALA A 168 -3.56 -29.99 22.64
N LYS A 169 -3.02 -30.82 23.55
CA LYS A 169 -3.05 -32.30 23.46
C LYS A 169 -4.46 -32.89 23.22
N THR A 170 -5.50 -32.21 23.70
CA THR A 170 -6.90 -32.65 23.64
C THR A 170 -7.73 -31.93 22.57
N ASP A 171 -7.22 -30.87 21.95
CA ASP A 171 -7.94 -30.03 20.99
C ASP A 171 -7.45 -30.32 19.56
N LYS A 172 -8.13 -31.25 18.91
CA LYS A 172 -7.72 -31.89 17.65
C LYS A 172 -8.80 -31.72 16.59
N SER A 173 -8.61 -30.76 15.69
CA SER A 173 -9.54 -30.50 14.58
C SER A 173 -8.89 -30.90 13.26
N GLY A 174 -9.52 -31.85 12.56
CA GLY A 174 -8.92 -32.52 11.41
C GLY A 174 -9.91 -32.92 10.34
N ALA A 175 -9.41 -33.05 9.13
CA ALA A 175 -10.13 -33.50 7.94
C ALA A 175 -9.46 -34.79 7.45
N VAL A 176 -10.25 -35.87 7.29
CA VAL A 176 -9.77 -37.16 6.77
C VAL A 176 -10.44 -37.40 5.42
N ALA A 177 -9.62 -37.73 4.43
CA ALA A 177 -10.03 -38.07 3.07
C ALA A 177 -9.41 -39.42 2.65
N PRO A 178 -9.84 -40.03 1.53
CA PRO A 178 -9.17 -41.20 0.99
C PRO A 178 -7.66 -40.97 0.80
N ALA A 179 -6.86 -42.03 1.00
CA ALA A 179 -5.41 -41.96 0.81
C ALA A 179 -5.03 -41.55 -0.62
N ILE A 180 -3.93 -40.83 -0.75
CA ILE A 180 -3.43 -40.37 -2.05
C ILE A 180 -2.90 -41.57 -2.84
N GLU A 181 -3.19 -41.60 -4.14
CA GLU A 181 -2.69 -42.65 -5.04
C GLU A 181 -1.14 -42.61 -5.13
N LEU A 182 -0.52 -43.78 -5.03
CA LEU A 182 0.92 -43.91 -5.24
C LEU A 182 1.30 -43.67 -6.70
N ASN A 183 2.51 -43.12 -6.89
CA ASN A 183 3.17 -42.94 -8.18
C ASN A 183 2.36 -42.10 -9.19
N LYS A 184 1.49 -41.22 -8.70
CA LYS A 184 0.78 -40.23 -9.50
C LYS A 184 0.90 -38.84 -8.87
N TRP A 185 1.06 -37.83 -9.72
CA TRP A 185 1.04 -36.44 -9.30
C TRP A 185 -0.36 -36.02 -8.87
N VAL A 186 -0.47 -35.57 -7.62
CA VAL A 186 -1.71 -35.05 -7.03
C VAL A 186 -1.47 -33.64 -6.53
N HIS A 187 -2.39 -32.74 -6.84
CA HIS A 187 -2.39 -31.39 -6.26
C HIS A 187 -3.21 -31.41 -4.97
N LEU A 188 -2.59 -30.96 -3.89
CA LEU A 188 -3.22 -30.82 -2.60
C LEU A 188 -3.38 -29.34 -2.27
N ALA A 189 -4.50 -28.99 -1.65
CA ALA A 189 -4.63 -27.71 -0.96
C ALA A 189 -5.37 -27.89 0.36
N ILE A 190 -4.95 -27.17 1.40
CA ILE A 190 -5.60 -27.14 2.70
C ILE A 190 -5.84 -25.67 3.03
N VAL A 191 -7.09 -25.32 3.30
CA VAL A 191 -7.55 -23.95 3.56
C VAL A 191 -8.09 -23.88 4.98
N ILE A 192 -7.49 -23.03 5.81
CA ILE A 192 -7.93 -22.68 7.15
C ILE A 192 -8.55 -21.28 7.10
N ASP A 193 -9.84 -21.19 7.40
CA ASP A 193 -10.63 -19.96 7.49
C ASP A 193 -11.04 -19.74 8.95
N VAL A 194 -10.26 -18.93 9.67
CA VAL A 194 -10.47 -18.64 11.09
C VAL A 194 -11.81 -17.92 11.35
N PRO A 195 -12.21 -16.90 10.57
CA PRO A 195 -13.53 -16.29 10.70
C PRO A 195 -14.72 -17.26 10.66
N THR A 196 -14.63 -18.36 9.89
CA THR A 196 -15.67 -19.40 9.87
C THR A 196 -15.35 -20.61 10.75
N GLN A 197 -14.18 -20.64 11.37
CA GLN A 197 -13.64 -21.78 12.10
C GLN A 197 -13.71 -23.07 11.29
N THR A 198 -13.31 -23.02 10.01
CA THR A 198 -13.30 -24.21 9.15
C THR A 198 -11.93 -24.52 8.57
N MET A 199 -11.67 -25.81 8.38
CA MET A 199 -10.56 -26.30 7.56
C MET A 199 -11.11 -27.15 6.42
N THR A 200 -10.75 -26.82 5.18
CA THR A 200 -11.18 -27.57 3.99
C THR A 200 -9.97 -28.14 3.27
N THR A 201 -10.04 -29.42 2.91
CA THR A 201 -8.99 -30.15 2.21
C THR A 201 -9.43 -30.45 0.79
N TYR A 202 -8.56 -30.17 -0.18
CA TYR A 202 -8.79 -30.35 -1.60
C TYR A 202 -7.77 -31.32 -2.20
N VAL A 203 -8.25 -32.18 -3.10
CA VAL A 203 -7.44 -33.10 -3.91
C VAL A 203 -7.80 -32.87 -5.38
N ASN A 204 -6.82 -32.50 -6.20
CA ASN A 204 -7.01 -32.17 -7.62
C ASN A 204 -8.17 -31.19 -7.85
N SER A 205 -8.17 -30.09 -7.08
CA SER A 205 -9.19 -29.02 -7.01
C SER A 205 -10.54 -29.39 -6.39
N LYS A 206 -10.83 -30.66 -6.12
CA LYS A 206 -12.10 -31.09 -5.53
C LYS A 206 -12.02 -31.06 -4.01
N PRO A 207 -12.98 -30.46 -3.28
CA PRO A 207 -13.04 -30.60 -1.82
C PRO A 207 -13.32 -32.06 -1.47
N VAL A 208 -12.48 -32.66 -0.63
CA VAL A 208 -12.58 -34.07 -0.23
C VAL A 208 -12.87 -34.27 1.25
N ALA A 209 -12.58 -33.25 2.08
CA ALA A 209 -12.89 -33.28 3.50
C ALA A 209 -13.02 -31.86 4.06
N LYS A 210 -13.85 -31.70 5.09
CA LYS A 210 -14.06 -30.44 5.81
C LYS A 210 -14.14 -30.71 7.31
N SER A 211 -13.47 -29.89 8.09
CA SER A 211 -13.54 -29.86 9.55
C SER A 211 -14.11 -28.52 10.03
N LYS A 212 -14.75 -28.53 11.19
CA LYS A 212 -15.22 -27.36 11.93
C LYS A 212 -14.45 -27.27 13.25
N ASP A 213 -14.66 -26.18 13.98
CA ASP A 213 -14.15 -26.01 15.34
C ASP A 213 -12.61 -26.04 15.39
N ILE A 214 -11.95 -25.47 14.37
CA ILE A 214 -10.51 -25.20 14.45
C ILE A 214 -10.22 -24.12 15.51
N PRO A 215 -8.98 -23.98 15.98
CA PRO A 215 -8.60 -22.91 16.90
C PRO A 215 -9.06 -21.53 16.41
N GLN A 216 -9.58 -20.72 17.33
CA GLN A 216 -10.04 -19.35 17.04
C GLN A 216 -8.91 -18.41 16.63
N GLU A 217 -7.67 -18.78 16.96
CA GLU A 217 -6.46 -18.04 16.61
C GLU A 217 -5.37 -19.00 16.16
N LEU A 218 -4.70 -18.68 15.05
CA LEU A 218 -3.54 -19.45 14.59
C LEU A 218 -2.31 -19.26 15.48
N SER A 219 -2.24 -18.15 16.21
CA SER A 219 -1.16 -17.86 17.14
C SER A 219 -1.11 -18.84 18.32
N ALA A 220 -2.22 -19.52 18.64
CA ALA A 220 -2.24 -20.64 19.59
C ALA A 220 -1.40 -21.85 19.12
N VAL A 221 -1.14 -21.95 17.81
CA VAL A 221 -0.39 -23.04 17.16
C VAL A 221 1.04 -22.61 16.79
N PHE A 222 1.21 -21.38 16.28
CA PHE A 222 2.49 -20.90 15.74
C PHE A 222 3.26 -19.92 16.65
N SER A 223 2.72 -19.54 17.81
CA SER A 223 3.24 -18.57 18.82
C SER A 223 2.79 -17.10 18.66
N GLN A 224 2.81 -16.36 19.78
CA GLN A 224 2.49 -14.92 19.93
C GLN A 224 3.68 -14.06 20.39
N GLN A 225 4.81 -14.65 20.80
CA GLN A 225 5.90 -13.89 21.43
C GLN A 225 7.01 -13.56 20.44
N ALA A 226 7.42 -12.28 20.44
CA ALA A 226 8.61 -11.82 19.74
C ALA A 226 9.81 -12.68 20.14
N GLY A 227 10.49 -13.26 19.14
CA GLY A 227 11.67 -14.12 19.32
C GLY A 227 11.41 -15.64 19.36
N GLU A 228 10.18 -16.11 19.57
CA GLU A 228 9.85 -17.55 19.43
C GLU A 228 9.48 -17.89 17.97
N LYS A 229 10.34 -18.66 17.28
CA LYS A 229 10.09 -19.04 15.87
C LYS A 229 9.49 -20.45 15.78
N PRO A 230 8.42 -20.66 14.99
CA PRO A 230 7.86 -21.98 14.77
C PRO A 230 8.82 -22.87 13.96
N PHE A 231 8.76 -24.17 14.16
CA PHE A 231 9.38 -25.15 13.29
C PHE A 231 8.51 -25.35 12.05
N LEU A 232 9.07 -25.08 10.87
CA LEU A 232 8.36 -25.17 9.60
C LEU A 232 9.04 -26.20 8.70
N TYR A 233 8.64 -27.47 8.81
CA TYR A 233 9.26 -28.58 8.08
C TYR A 233 8.40 -29.08 6.91
N ILE A 234 9.02 -29.21 5.74
CA ILE A 234 8.46 -29.93 4.59
C ILE A 234 9.16 -31.29 4.51
N GLY A 235 8.39 -32.37 4.57
CA GLY A 235 8.88 -33.75 4.47
C GLY A 235 9.32 -34.41 5.78
N LYS A 236 9.17 -33.74 6.93
CA LYS A 236 9.54 -34.25 8.25
C LYS A 236 8.45 -33.94 9.28
N SER A 237 8.23 -34.87 10.21
CA SER A 237 7.32 -34.68 11.35
C SER A 237 8.04 -34.06 12.56
N LEU A 238 7.29 -33.30 13.35
CA LEU A 238 7.69 -32.83 14.68
C LEU A 238 7.61 -33.93 15.73
N LEU A 239 6.87 -35.00 15.46
CA LEU A 239 6.78 -36.17 16.34
C LEU A 239 8.00 -37.08 16.15
N PRO A 240 8.76 -37.38 17.22
CA PRO A 240 9.90 -38.29 17.15
C PRO A 240 9.50 -39.70 16.69
N GLY A 241 10.38 -40.36 15.94
CA GLY A 241 10.20 -41.75 15.49
C GLY A 241 9.34 -41.93 14.22
N ASN A 242 8.71 -40.87 13.71
CA ASN A 242 8.01 -40.92 12.44
C ASN A 242 9.01 -40.96 11.25
N PRO A 243 8.68 -41.68 10.16
CA PRO A 243 9.51 -41.72 8.95
C PRO A 243 9.57 -40.38 8.21
N GLY A 244 10.60 -40.18 7.39
CA GLY A 244 10.65 -39.07 6.45
C GLY A 244 9.68 -39.28 5.28
N LEU A 245 9.35 -38.21 4.56
CA LEU A 245 8.50 -38.31 3.38
C LEU A 245 9.25 -38.93 2.20
N ASN A 246 8.69 -39.99 1.62
CA ASN A 246 9.16 -40.56 0.35
C ASN A 246 8.27 -40.09 -0.80
N ALA A 247 8.64 -38.96 -1.41
CA ALA A 247 7.85 -38.32 -2.47
C ALA A 247 8.69 -37.43 -3.39
N LEU A 248 8.10 -37.05 -4.53
CA LEU A 248 8.52 -35.91 -5.33
C LEU A 248 7.59 -34.72 -5.06
N LEU A 249 8.15 -33.51 -4.97
CA LEU A 249 7.42 -32.27 -4.66
C LEU A 249 7.65 -31.20 -5.72
N HIS A 250 6.60 -30.44 -6.03
CA HIS A 250 6.66 -29.31 -6.96
C HIS A 250 5.68 -28.19 -6.56
N ASP A 251 6.08 -26.93 -6.77
CA ASP A 251 5.23 -25.74 -6.62
C ASP A 251 4.46 -25.67 -5.28
N PHE A 252 5.20 -25.71 -4.16
CA PHE A 252 4.65 -25.58 -2.81
C PHE A 252 4.41 -24.10 -2.48
N ARG A 253 3.22 -23.76 -2.01
CA ARG A 253 2.78 -22.37 -1.83
C ARG A 253 2.08 -22.17 -0.50
N ILE A 254 2.28 -20.99 0.08
CA ILE A 254 1.70 -20.57 1.35
C ILE A 254 1.03 -19.21 1.14
N TYR A 255 -0.22 -19.08 1.60
CA TYR A 255 -1.04 -17.87 1.47
C TYR A 255 -1.57 -17.44 2.83
N ARG A 256 -1.62 -16.12 3.08
CA ARG A 256 -2.18 -15.51 4.29
C ARG A 256 -3.69 -15.26 4.22
N VAL A 257 -4.35 -15.80 3.19
CA VAL A 257 -5.78 -15.67 2.96
C VAL A 257 -6.42 -17.05 2.80
N PRO A 258 -7.69 -17.22 3.20
CA PRO A 258 -8.43 -18.43 2.91
C PRO A 258 -8.78 -18.45 1.41
N LEU A 259 -8.20 -19.38 0.65
CA LEU A 259 -8.44 -19.48 -0.79
C LEU A 259 -9.85 -19.99 -1.06
N SER A 260 -10.53 -19.36 -2.03
CA SER A 260 -11.83 -19.85 -2.50
C SER A 260 -11.66 -21.12 -3.35
N HIS A 261 -12.74 -21.89 -3.50
CA HIS A 261 -12.74 -23.06 -4.37
C HIS A 261 -12.33 -22.72 -5.80
N GLN A 262 -12.74 -21.55 -6.32
CA GLN A 262 -12.35 -21.10 -7.66
C GLN A 262 -10.85 -20.82 -7.76
N GLN A 263 -10.24 -20.23 -6.72
CA GLN A 263 -8.80 -19.95 -6.68
C GLN A 263 -8.00 -21.27 -6.62
N VAL A 264 -8.40 -22.23 -5.78
CA VAL A 264 -7.77 -23.57 -5.73
C VAL A 264 -7.89 -24.28 -7.08
N ALA A 265 -9.04 -24.18 -7.74
CA ALA A 265 -9.24 -24.74 -9.07
C ALA A 265 -8.42 -23.99 -10.15
N GLY A 266 -8.22 -22.68 -9.99
CA GLY A 266 -7.35 -21.85 -10.81
C GLY A 266 -5.90 -22.36 -10.78
N ILE A 267 -5.32 -22.46 -9.57
CA ILE A 267 -3.97 -22.99 -9.34
C ILE A 267 -3.80 -24.36 -10.02
N PHE A 268 -4.75 -25.27 -9.79
CA PHE A 268 -4.70 -26.62 -10.37
C PHE A 268 -4.72 -26.61 -11.90
N ARG A 269 -5.64 -25.85 -12.53
CA ARG A 269 -5.78 -25.81 -14.00
C ARG A 269 -4.58 -25.14 -14.67
N ASN A 270 -4.07 -24.06 -14.07
CA ASN A 270 -2.99 -23.29 -14.65
C ASN A 270 -1.68 -24.09 -14.68
N ALA A 271 -1.41 -24.88 -13.64
CA ALA A 271 -0.30 -25.81 -13.61
C ALA A 271 -0.42 -26.97 -14.63
N GLN A 272 -1.61 -27.26 -15.19
CA GLN A 272 -1.79 -28.32 -16.20
C GLN A 272 -1.64 -27.85 -17.65
N ARG A 273 -1.91 -26.57 -17.94
CA ARG A 273 -2.03 -26.07 -19.32
C ARG A 273 -0.75 -25.47 -19.89
N GLY A 274 0.24 -25.12 -19.06
CA GLY A 274 1.28 -24.17 -19.46
C GLY A 274 0.65 -22.79 -19.73
N VAL A 275 1.41 -21.71 -19.58
CA VAL A 275 0.84 -20.39 -19.29
C VAL A 275 0.89 -19.49 -20.52
N ASN A 276 -0.22 -18.79 -20.77
CA ASN A 276 -0.27 -17.59 -21.63
C ASN A 276 0.20 -16.38 -20.81
N ASP A 277 1.42 -15.90 -21.04
CA ASP A 277 2.07 -14.76 -20.35
C ASP A 277 1.46 -13.36 -20.65
N GLY A 278 0.24 -13.30 -21.19
CA GLY A 278 -0.31 -12.08 -21.82
C GLY A 278 -1.35 -11.28 -21.02
N ALA A 279 -1.92 -11.81 -19.94
CA ALA A 279 -3.08 -11.20 -19.28
C ALA A 279 -2.78 -10.83 -17.83
N VAL A 280 -1.99 -9.78 -17.66
CA VAL A 280 -1.53 -9.27 -16.36
C VAL A 280 -2.61 -8.44 -15.62
N ASN A 281 -3.79 -8.29 -16.21
CA ASN A 281 -4.99 -7.75 -15.56
C ASN A 281 -6.15 -8.72 -15.82
N THR A 282 -6.28 -9.80 -15.04
CA THR A 282 -7.52 -10.57 -15.11
C THR A 282 -8.63 -9.74 -14.47
N THR A 283 -9.53 -9.23 -15.31
CA THR A 283 -10.79 -8.54 -15.02
C THR A 283 -11.82 -9.39 -14.24
N ALA A 284 -11.40 -10.54 -13.70
CA ALA A 284 -12.28 -11.43 -12.97
C ALA A 284 -12.58 -10.80 -11.60
N LYS A 285 -13.82 -10.33 -11.43
CA LYS A 285 -14.38 -9.94 -10.12
C LYS A 285 -14.15 -11.11 -9.16
N LYS A 286 -13.37 -10.89 -8.09
CA LYS A 286 -13.16 -11.90 -7.04
C LYS A 286 -14.51 -12.25 -6.39
N GLU A 287 -14.68 -13.50 -5.98
CA GLU A 287 -15.85 -13.90 -5.17
C GLU A 287 -15.92 -13.03 -3.90
N ASP A 288 -17.09 -12.46 -3.65
CA ASP A 288 -17.37 -11.62 -2.49
C ASP A 288 -17.90 -12.48 -1.34
N ASP A 289 -17.31 -12.35 -0.15
CA ASP A 289 -17.73 -12.99 1.08
C ASP A 289 -18.32 -12.00 2.12
N LEU A 290 -18.56 -10.75 1.71
CA LEU A 290 -19.26 -9.74 2.50
C LEU A 290 -20.78 -9.97 2.45
N PRO A 291 -21.50 -9.58 3.52
CA PRO A 291 -22.96 -9.60 3.51
C PRO A 291 -23.56 -8.81 2.35
N HIS A 292 -24.57 -9.36 1.67
CA HIS A 292 -25.29 -8.65 0.62
C HIS A 292 -26.48 -7.89 1.19
N PHE A 293 -26.60 -6.62 0.80
CA PHE A 293 -27.74 -5.77 1.12
C PHE A 293 -28.57 -5.50 -0.14
N SER A 294 -29.89 -5.37 0.02
CA SER A 294 -30.78 -5.05 -1.10
C SER A 294 -30.46 -3.64 -1.63
N PRO A 295 -30.27 -3.47 -2.96
CA PRO A 295 -29.99 -2.16 -3.56
C PRO A 295 -31.18 -1.20 -3.48
N THR A 296 -32.38 -1.70 -3.17
CA THR A 296 -33.64 -0.93 -3.12
C THR A 296 -34.19 -0.77 -1.70
N THR A 297 -33.47 -1.25 -0.68
CA THR A 297 -33.89 -1.11 0.71
C THR A 297 -33.07 -0.02 1.39
N PRO A 298 -33.71 1.09 1.81
CA PRO A 298 -32.97 2.21 2.37
C PRO A 298 -32.47 1.86 3.76
N GLN A 299 -31.25 2.28 4.05
CA GLN A 299 -30.53 1.97 5.29
C GLN A 299 -30.13 3.24 6.03
N LEU A 300 -29.95 3.16 7.35
CA LEU A 300 -29.60 4.28 8.23
C LEU A 300 -30.54 5.49 8.01
N TYR A 301 -29.99 6.70 7.81
CA TYR A 301 -30.77 7.92 7.62
C TYR A 301 -31.55 7.93 6.31
N ASN A 302 -31.14 7.18 5.29
CA ASN A 302 -31.85 7.10 4.02
C ASN A 302 -33.25 6.48 4.18
N ALA A 303 -33.49 5.69 5.23
CA ALA A 303 -34.81 5.11 5.52
C ALA A 303 -35.87 6.18 5.85
N TYR A 304 -35.44 7.36 6.27
CA TYR A 304 -36.31 8.49 6.60
C TYR A 304 -36.36 9.55 5.50
N LEU A 305 -35.66 9.35 4.38
CA LEU A 305 -35.55 10.35 3.32
C LEU A 305 -36.86 10.43 2.51
N THR A 306 -37.34 11.65 2.27
CA THR A 306 -38.54 11.92 1.44
C THR A 306 -38.22 12.67 0.15
N LYS A 307 -37.13 13.45 0.16
CA LYS A 307 -36.67 14.21 -1.01
C LYS A 307 -35.16 14.41 -0.94
N VAL A 308 -34.53 14.46 -2.11
CA VAL A 308 -33.13 14.85 -2.29
C VAL A 308 -33.11 16.03 -3.25
N SER A 309 -32.38 17.08 -2.90
CA SER A 309 -32.28 18.26 -3.74
C SER A 309 -31.45 18.01 -4.99
N ASP A 310 -31.89 18.61 -6.10
CA ASP A 310 -31.06 18.80 -7.29
C ASP A 310 -29.99 19.86 -7.02
N VAL A 311 -28.93 19.85 -7.82
CA VAL A 311 -27.83 20.82 -7.73
C VAL A 311 -27.56 21.47 -9.09
N ALA A 312 -27.06 22.69 -9.08
CA ALA A 312 -26.52 23.35 -10.26
C ALA A 312 -25.01 23.49 -10.09
N VAL A 313 -24.26 23.12 -11.11
CA VAL A 313 -22.80 23.24 -11.13
C VAL A 313 -22.36 23.89 -12.42
N GLU A 314 -21.24 24.58 -12.35
CA GLU A 314 -20.63 25.21 -13.52
C GLU A 314 -19.28 24.55 -13.81
N THR A 315 -18.94 24.48 -15.09
CA THR A 315 -17.63 24.08 -15.56
C THR A 315 -17.25 24.88 -16.80
N GLU A 316 -16.03 24.70 -17.27
CA GLU A 316 -15.50 25.33 -18.47
C GLU A 316 -15.33 24.29 -19.60
N THR A 317 -15.40 24.75 -20.85
CA THR A 317 -15.14 23.91 -22.03
C THR A 317 -13.86 23.09 -21.85
N GLY A 318 -13.98 21.77 -22.05
CA GLY A 318 -12.90 20.79 -21.91
C GLY A 318 -12.63 20.27 -20.50
N ASN A 319 -13.20 20.85 -19.43
CA ASN A 319 -13.00 20.41 -18.05
C ASN A 319 -14.28 19.78 -17.49
N LEU A 320 -14.19 18.58 -16.91
CA LEU A 320 -15.34 17.97 -16.25
C LEU A 320 -15.71 18.73 -14.96
N PRO A 321 -17.00 18.86 -14.62
CA PRO A 321 -17.43 19.53 -13.40
C PRO A 321 -17.00 18.75 -12.15
N ARG A 322 -16.82 19.45 -11.02
CA ARG A 322 -16.82 18.81 -9.70
C ARG A 322 -18.25 18.72 -9.19
N LEU A 323 -18.78 17.50 -9.14
CA LEU A 323 -20.11 17.25 -8.59
C LEU A 323 -20.02 17.14 -7.07
N PRO A 324 -20.90 17.81 -6.30
CA PRO A 324 -20.88 17.73 -4.85
C PRO A 324 -21.25 16.32 -4.40
N SER A 325 -20.33 15.70 -3.69
CA SER A 325 -20.47 14.40 -3.02
C SER A 325 -21.69 14.29 -2.10
N TYR A 326 -22.06 15.40 -1.47
CA TYR A 326 -23.12 15.48 -0.48
C TYR A 326 -24.08 16.60 -0.85
N VAL A 327 -25.38 16.31 -0.81
CA VAL A 327 -26.44 17.29 -1.14
C VAL A 327 -27.48 17.36 -0.02
N THR A 328 -28.32 18.39 -0.06
CA THR A 328 -29.37 18.55 0.96
C THR A 328 -30.48 17.49 0.79
N GLY A 329 -30.85 16.83 1.88
CA GLY A 329 -31.99 15.92 1.96
C GLY A 329 -33.13 16.49 2.82
N THR A 330 -34.35 16.04 2.56
CA THR A 330 -35.51 16.27 3.43
C THR A 330 -35.92 14.94 4.05
N TYR A 331 -36.15 14.93 5.35
CA TYR A 331 -36.43 13.72 6.12
C TYR A 331 -37.85 13.76 6.73
N LYS A 332 -38.46 12.58 6.90
CA LYS A 332 -39.78 12.41 7.54
C LYS A 332 -39.82 13.05 8.93
N ASP A 333 -41.02 13.42 9.37
CA ASP A 333 -41.31 13.97 10.70
C ASP A 333 -40.50 15.22 11.07
N ASN A 334 -40.09 16.03 10.08
CA ASN A 334 -39.19 17.19 10.25
C ASN A 334 -37.88 16.83 11.00
N ARG A 335 -37.41 15.58 10.89
CA ARG A 335 -36.12 15.16 11.46
C ARG A 335 -35.01 15.97 10.82
N LYS A 336 -34.06 16.45 11.64
CA LYS A 336 -32.78 16.94 11.13
C LYS A 336 -31.92 15.72 10.80
N GLY A 337 -31.64 15.50 9.51
CA GLY A 337 -30.71 14.47 9.04
C GLY A 337 -29.41 15.07 8.50
N PRO A 338 -28.38 14.24 8.23
CA PRO A 338 -27.13 14.68 7.63
C PRO A 338 -27.34 15.13 6.18
N LEU A 339 -26.27 15.62 5.53
CA LEU A 339 -26.27 15.72 4.07
C LEU A 339 -26.31 14.31 3.44
N VAL A 340 -26.99 14.18 2.31
CA VAL A 340 -27.18 12.91 1.60
C VAL A 340 -26.00 12.66 0.68
N ARG A 341 -25.31 11.53 0.85
CA ARG A 341 -24.30 11.06 -0.10
C ARG A 341 -24.96 10.70 -1.43
N VAL A 342 -24.52 11.35 -2.50
CA VAL A 342 -24.97 11.06 -3.88
C VAL A 342 -23.85 10.38 -4.64
N LEU A 343 -24.18 9.28 -5.30
CA LEU A 343 -23.26 8.55 -6.17
C LEU A 343 -23.52 9.01 -7.60
N TRP A 344 -22.70 9.94 -8.06
CA TRP A 344 -22.77 10.44 -9.44
C TRP A 344 -22.11 9.43 -10.39
N PRO A 345 -22.66 9.24 -11.61
CA PRO A 345 -21.96 8.49 -12.64
C PRO A 345 -20.68 9.26 -13.03
N GLU A 346 -19.54 8.62 -12.88
CA GLU A 346 -18.24 9.22 -13.18
C GLU A 346 -17.86 8.98 -14.65
N ALA A 347 -17.79 10.06 -15.42
CA ALA A 347 -17.44 10.03 -16.84
C ALA A 347 -16.02 9.48 -17.04
N ILE A 348 -15.81 8.71 -18.11
CA ILE A 348 -14.50 8.19 -18.51
C ILE A 348 -13.77 9.12 -19.48
N ASP A 349 -14.48 10.11 -20.01
CA ASP A 349 -13.98 11.12 -20.92
C ASP A 349 -14.63 12.49 -20.68
N ASN A 350 -14.10 13.51 -21.35
CA ASN A 350 -14.57 14.90 -21.30
C ASN A 350 -15.33 15.34 -22.56
N THR A 351 -15.87 14.42 -23.36
CA THR A 351 -16.61 14.77 -24.59
C THR A 351 -17.87 15.58 -24.29
N ALA A 352 -18.54 15.30 -23.17
CA ALA A 352 -19.74 16.00 -22.73
C ALA A 352 -19.52 17.51 -22.47
N VAL A 353 -18.28 17.93 -22.27
CA VAL A 353 -17.90 19.33 -22.00
C VAL A 353 -17.12 19.96 -23.15
N ALA A 354 -17.10 19.34 -24.34
CA ALA A 354 -16.33 19.82 -25.49
C ALA A 354 -16.86 21.14 -26.09
N THR A 355 -18.13 21.48 -25.85
CA THR A 355 -18.76 22.73 -26.32
C THR A 355 -19.56 23.40 -25.21
N PRO A 356 -19.65 24.75 -25.18
CA PRO A 356 -20.55 25.46 -24.26
C PRO A 356 -22.01 24.99 -24.38
N GLY A 357 -22.75 25.01 -23.28
CA GLY A 357 -24.12 24.51 -23.23
C GLY A 357 -24.53 24.05 -21.85
N GLN A 358 -25.61 23.28 -21.77
CA GLN A 358 -26.08 22.66 -20.54
C GLN A 358 -26.38 21.18 -20.76
N TYR A 359 -26.08 20.37 -19.75
CA TYR A 359 -26.51 18.97 -19.70
C TYR A 359 -26.88 18.58 -18.27
N THR A 360 -27.62 17.49 -18.13
CA THR A 360 -27.99 16.95 -16.81
C THR A 360 -27.20 15.67 -16.54
N VAL A 361 -26.65 15.55 -15.34
CA VAL A 361 -26.17 14.28 -14.79
C VAL A 361 -27.16 13.79 -13.74
N THR A 362 -27.55 12.52 -13.80
CA THR A 362 -28.45 11.91 -12.82
C THR A 362 -27.66 11.03 -11.87
N GLY A 363 -27.64 11.37 -10.58
CA GLY A 363 -27.03 10.57 -9.52
C GLY A 363 -27.98 9.53 -8.95
N ARG A 364 -27.46 8.68 -8.06
CA ARG A 364 -28.26 7.73 -7.26
C ARG A 364 -27.94 7.86 -5.77
N VAL A 365 -28.91 7.49 -4.93
CA VAL A 365 -28.73 7.41 -3.48
C VAL A 365 -28.86 5.95 -3.02
N ALA A 366 -27.83 5.45 -2.34
CA ALA A 366 -27.74 4.04 -1.93
C ALA A 366 -28.98 3.55 -1.16
N GLY A 367 -29.51 2.39 -1.57
CA GLY A 367 -30.69 1.78 -0.97
C GLY A 367 -32.03 2.42 -1.36
N THR A 368 -32.06 3.40 -2.26
CA THR A 368 -33.30 4.15 -2.59
C THR A 368 -33.54 4.22 -4.10
N SER A 369 -34.74 4.65 -4.49
CA SER A 369 -35.07 5.02 -5.87
C SER A 369 -34.83 6.50 -6.19
N PHE A 370 -34.25 7.29 -5.27
CA PHE A 370 -34.01 8.72 -5.51
C PHE A 370 -32.94 8.93 -6.58
N GLN A 371 -33.24 9.86 -7.49
CA GLN A 371 -32.41 10.21 -8.65
C GLN A 371 -32.16 11.74 -8.69
N PRO A 372 -31.36 12.29 -7.76
CA PRO A 372 -31.04 13.71 -7.78
C PRO A 372 -30.33 14.08 -9.08
N ARG A 373 -30.62 15.28 -9.59
CA ARG A 373 -30.09 15.79 -10.85
C ARG A 373 -29.07 16.89 -10.59
N ALA A 374 -27.96 16.85 -11.32
CA ALA A 374 -27.03 17.96 -11.43
C ALA A 374 -27.20 18.63 -12.80
N LEU A 375 -27.66 19.88 -12.80
CA LEU A 375 -27.66 20.72 -14.01
C LEU A 375 -26.26 21.33 -14.17
N VAL A 376 -25.52 20.84 -15.16
CA VAL A 376 -24.17 21.31 -15.48
C VAL A 376 -24.26 22.40 -16.53
N THR A 377 -23.72 23.58 -16.24
CA THR A 377 -23.56 24.68 -17.20
C THR A 377 -22.10 24.77 -17.63
N ILE A 378 -21.86 24.60 -18.93
CA ILE A 378 -20.54 24.69 -19.56
C ILE A 378 -20.36 26.10 -20.10
N LYS A 379 -19.46 26.85 -19.47
CA LYS A 379 -19.03 28.17 -19.90
C LYS A 379 -17.88 28.07 -20.89
N ASN A 380 -17.66 29.14 -21.66
CA ASN A 380 -16.43 29.28 -22.44
C ASN A 380 -15.21 29.17 -21.52
N ALA A 381 -14.11 28.59 -22.04
CA ALA A 381 -12.88 28.45 -21.29
C ALA A 381 -12.39 29.82 -20.78
N GLY A 382 -12.27 29.94 -19.46
CA GLY A 382 -11.64 31.08 -18.80
C GLY A 382 -10.15 30.83 -18.62
N ARG A 383 -9.42 31.89 -18.21
CA ARG A 383 -8.11 31.73 -17.57
C ARG A 383 -8.30 31.99 -16.07
N PRO A 384 -8.76 31.00 -15.29
CA PRO A 384 -8.83 31.17 -13.84
C PRO A 384 -7.41 31.43 -13.29
N ALA A 385 -7.28 32.45 -12.45
CA ALA A 385 -6.04 32.68 -11.70
C ALA A 385 -5.91 31.57 -10.68
N LEU A 386 -4.95 30.66 -10.87
CA LEU A 386 -4.66 29.61 -9.91
C LEU A 386 -3.89 30.17 -8.70
N PRO A 387 -3.98 29.54 -7.52
CA PRO A 387 -3.37 30.05 -6.30
C PRO A 387 -1.85 30.04 -6.39
N ALA A 388 -1.19 31.11 -5.95
CA ALA A 388 0.26 31.10 -5.71
C ALA A 388 0.58 30.53 -4.32
N VAL A 389 1.83 30.13 -4.09
CA VAL A 389 2.30 29.75 -2.73
C VAL A 389 2.11 30.94 -1.79
N LYS A 390 1.40 30.72 -0.68
CA LYS A 390 1.15 31.73 0.35
C LYS A 390 1.74 31.35 1.69
N LEU A 391 1.86 30.06 1.98
CA LEU A 391 2.38 29.56 3.25
C LEU A 391 3.65 28.74 3.07
N GLU A 392 4.34 28.56 4.18
CA GLU A 392 5.48 27.67 4.35
C GLU A 392 5.37 26.96 5.72
N PRO A 393 5.75 25.68 5.81
CA PRO A 393 5.80 24.98 7.09
C PRO A 393 6.97 25.50 7.95
N PHE A 394 6.86 25.36 9.26
CA PHE A 394 8.01 25.57 10.15
C PHE A 394 9.00 24.40 10.05
N ALA A 395 10.29 24.69 10.22
CA ALA A 395 11.29 23.63 10.25
C ALA A 395 11.12 22.74 11.50
N LEU A 396 11.48 21.45 11.43
CA LEU A 396 11.24 20.49 12.51
C LEU A 396 11.87 20.90 13.85
N GLN A 397 13.02 21.56 13.83
CA GLN A 397 13.70 22.07 15.02
C GLN A 397 12.97 23.24 15.69
N GLN A 398 12.04 23.88 14.99
CA GLN A 398 11.26 25.01 15.52
C GLN A 398 9.97 24.55 16.20
N VAL A 399 9.57 23.29 16.07
CA VAL A 399 8.36 22.77 16.69
C VAL A 399 8.72 21.56 17.55
N THR A 400 8.59 21.71 18.86
CA THR A 400 8.86 20.64 19.82
C THR A 400 7.54 20.08 20.32
N LEU A 401 7.32 18.77 20.17
CA LEU A 401 6.19 18.10 20.81
C LEU A 401 6.40 18.07 22.33
N THR A 402 5.36 18.40 23.08
CA THR A 402 5.37 18.39 24.55
C THR A 402 4.40 17.35 25.10
N GLY A 403 4.49 17.08 26.41
CA GLY A 403 3.50 16.26 27.09
C GLY A 403 2.12 16.91 27.11
N ASP A 404 1.12 16.14 27.53
CA ASP A 404 -0.23 16.62 27.83
C ASP A 404 -0.24 17.57 29.04
N ILE A 405 -1.39 18.08 29.48
CA ILE A 405 -1.44 19.03 30.60
C ILE A 405 -1.04 18.40 31.95
N HIS A 406 -0.96 17.07 32.01
CA HIS A 406 -0.52 16.29 33.16
C HIS A 406 0.96 15.90 33.08
N GLY A 407 1.65 16.27 31.99
CA GLY A 407 3.06 15.96 31.75
C GLY A 407 3.30 14.55 31.23
N HIS A 408 2.26 13.81 30.82
CA HIS A 408 2.43 12.49 30.21
C HIS A 408 2.84 12.61 28.73
N ALA A 409 3.59 11.62 28.25
CA ALA A 409 3.88 11.51 26.82
C ALA A 409 2.57 11.29 26.03
N THR A 410 2.33 12.12 25.02
CA THR A 410 1.23 11.90 24.08
C THR A 410 1.54 10.71 23.16
N LYS A 411 0.52 10.18 22.48
CA LYS A 411 0.73 9.09 21.50
C LYS A 411 1.73 9.47 20.39
N PHE A 412 1.80 10.76 20.05
CA PHE A 412 2.79 11.30 19.12
C PHE A 412 4.22 11.14 19.65
N ILE A 413 4.46 11.48 20.92
CA ILE A 413 5.77 11.32 21.56
C ILE A 413 6.12 9.84 21.71
N GLU A 414 5.18 9.01 22.18
CA GLU A 414 5.39 7.57 22.32
C GLU A 414 5.84 6.94 20.99
N ASN A 415 5.07 7.16 19.93
CA ASN A 415 5.37 6.59 18.62
C ASN A 415 6.66 7.16 18.04
N ARG A 416 6.88 8.48 18.12
CA ARG A 416 8.16 9.10 17.70
C ARG A 416 9.35 8.45 18.42
N ASN A 417 9.28 8.32 19.74
CA ASN A 417 10.40 7.83 20.54
C ASN A 417 10.72 6.36 20.22
N LYS A 418 9.72 5.49 20.04
CA LYS A 418 9.94 4.10 19.58
C LYS A 418 10.81 4.05 18.33
N PHE A 419 10.54 4.93 17.36
CA PHE A 419 11.29 5.01 16.12
C PHE A 419 12.65 5.65 16.30
N ILE A 420 12.74 6.81 16.96
CA ILE A 420 14.00 7.54 17.18
C ILE A 420 15.01 6.68 17.97
N ASP A 421 14.56 6.03 19.03
CA ASP A 421 15.44 5.25 19.93
C ASP A 421 16.00 4.01 19.25
N THR A 422 15.20 3.34 18.41
CA THR A 422 15.66 2.21 17.60
C THR A 422 16.53 2.68 16.44
N LEU A 423 16.15 3.76 15.76
CA LEU A 423 16.91 4.34 14.65
C LEU A 423 18.32 4.76 15.11
N ALA A 424 18.47 5.32 16.30
CA ALA A 424 19.76 5.69 16.90
C ALA A 424 20.71 4.47 17.06
N LYS A 425 20.15 3.27 17.30
CA LYS A 425 20.89 2.01 17.51
C LYS A 425 21.23 1.26 16.23
N THR A 426 20.62 1.61 15.10
CA THR A 426 20.90 0.96 13.80
C THR A 426 22.36 1.06 13.40
N ASP A 427 22.88 0.07 12.68
CA ASP A 427 24.20 0.14 12.03
C ASP A 427 24.07 0.75 10.62
N PRO A 428 24.65 1.93 10.34
CA PRO A 428 24.66 2.51 9.00
C PRO A 428 25.27 1.60 7.94
N ASN A 429 26.14 0.66 8.32
CA ASN A 429 26.75 -0.28 7.37
C ASN A 429 25.75 -1.24 6.76
N SER A 430 24.66 -1.58 7.46
CA SER A 430 23.59 -2.41 6.90
C SER A 430 22.90 -1.71 5.72
N PHE A 431 22.69 -0.39 5.82
CA PHE A 431 22.14 0.43 4.74
C PHE A 431 23.15 0.69 3.61
N LEU A 432 24.44 0.68 3.90
CA LEU A 432 25.50 0.84 2.87
C LEU A 432 25.92 -0.48 2.21
N TYR A 433 25.49 -1.62 2.74
CA TYR A 433 25.97 -2.95 2.35
C TYR A 433 25.83 -3.18 0.84
N MET A 434 24.62 -2.99 0.31
CA MET A 434 24.34 -3.26 -1.10
C MET A 434 25.01 -2.28 -2.05
N PHE A 435 25.29 -1.04 -1.61
CA PHE A 435 26.09 -0.08 -2.38
C PHE A 435 27.54 -0.54 -2.50
N ARG A 436 28.15 -0.96 -1.39
CA ARG A 436 29.52 -1.49 -1.42
C ARG A 436 29.62 -2.74 -2.30
N GLN A 437 28.65 -3.64 -2.17
CA GLN A 437 28.58 -4.85 -3.00
C GLN A 437 28.50 -4.51 -4.49
N ALA A 438 27.59 -3.61 -4.89
CA ALA A 438 27.47 -3.19 -6.28
C ALA A 438 28.80 -2.65 -6.83
N PHE A 439 29.50 -1.83 -6.06
CA PHE A 439 30.79 -1.26 -6.45
C PHE A 439 32.00 -2.20 -6.19
N GLY A 440 31.77 -3.47 -5.86
CA GLY A 440 32.82 -4.45 -5.58
C GLY A 440 33.76 -4.06 -4.43
N GLN A 441 33.26 -3.27 -3.47
CA GLN A 441 34.02 -2.79 -2.32
C GLN A 441 33.85 -3.73 -1.13
N PRO A 442 34.90 -3.89 -0.29
CA PRO A 442 34.83 -4.75 0.89
C PRO A 442 33.84 -4.20 1.93
N GLN A 443 33.20 -5.11 2.65
CA GLN A 443 32.33 -4.76 3.77
C GLN A 443 33.17 -4.53 5.03
N PRO A 444 32.83 -3.54 5.87
CA PRO A 444 33.40 -3.41 7.21
C PRO A 444 33.13 -4.66 8.05
N ALA A 445 34.03 -4.97 8.98
CA ALA A 445 33.89 -6.12 9.87
C ALA A 445 32.57 -6.04 10.67
N GLY A 446 31.80 -7.12 10.65
CA GLY A 446 30.53 -7.23 11.37
C GLY A 446 29.31 -6.64 10.65
N ALA A 447 29.48 -5.97 9.50
CA ALA A 447 28.36 -5.45 8.71
C ALA A 447 27.44 -6.59 8.24
N ARG A 448 26.13 -6.41 8.37
CA ARG A 448 25.11 -7.38 7.95
C ARG A 448 24.18 -6.77 6.89
N PRO A 449 23.81 -7.49 5.83
CA PRO A 449 22.85 -6.98 4.86
C PRO A 449 21.45 -6.86 5.48
N LEU A 450 20.65 -5.94 4.94
CA LEU A 450 19.21 -5.87 5.21
C LEU A 450 18.48 -7.06 4.56
N GLY A 451 17.34 -7.44 5.14
CA GLY A 451 16.46 -8.48 4.61
C GLY A 451 15.27 -7.95 3.80
N VAL A 452 14.32 -8.84 3.53
CA VAL A 452 13.05 -8.54 2.83
C VAL A 452 13.34 -7.95 1.44
N TRP A 453 12.85 -6.76 1.09
CA TRP A 453 13.00 -6.21 -0.26
C TRP A 453 14.34 -5.48 -0.49
N ASP A 454 15.16 -5.36 0.54
CA ASP A 454 16.56 -4.89 0.46
C ASP A 454 17.58 -6.03 0.53
N SER A 455 17.10 -7.28 0.50
CA SER A 455 17.97 -8.45 0.42
C SER A 455 18.78 -8.46 -0.88
N GLU A 456 19.87 -9.21 -0.83
CA GLU A 456 20.88 -9.28 -1.90
C GLU A 456 20.30 -9.64 -3.27
N ASP A 457 19.38 -10.60 -3.32
CA ASP A 457 18.78 -11.09 -4.56
C ASP A 457 17.60 -10.24 -5.07
N THR A 458 17.20 -9.22 -4.31
CA THR A 458 16.01 -8.42 -4.62
C THR A 458 16.34 -7.21 -5.48
N LYS A 459 15.51 -6.98 -6.49
CA LYS A 459 15.68 -5.92 -7.49
C LYS A 459 15.33 -4.52 -7.00
N LEU A 460 14.71 -4.39 -5.84
CA LEU A 460 14.37 -3.11 -5.18
C LEU A 460 15.44 -2.63 -4.19
N ARG A 461 16.50 -3.41 -3.94
CA ARG A 461 17.49 -3.12 -2.91
C ARG A 461 18.09 -1.71 -3.03
N GLY A 462 18.31 -1.06 -1.90
CA GLY A 462 18.76 0.33 -1.79
C GLY A 462 17.64 1.33 -1.51
N HIS A 463 16.37 0.94 -1.68
CA HIS A 463 15.24 1.82 -1.39
C HIS A 463 15.15 2.17 0.10
N ALA A 464 15.42 1.20 1.01
CA ALA A 464 15.48 1.48 2.44
C ALA A 464 16.59 2.44 2.81
N THR A 465 17.70 2.45 2.07
CA THR A 465 18.79 3.40 2.31
C THR A 465 18.34 4.83 2.05
N GLY A 466 17.57 5.06 0.99
CA GLY A 466 17.00 6.37 0.73
C GLY A 466 16.05 6.85 1.84
N HIS A 467 15.12 5.97 2.26
CA HIS A 467 14.24 6.25 3.40
C HIS A 467 15.02 6.51 4.70
N TYR A 468 16.09 5.76 4.94
CA TYR A 468 16.98 5.93 6.09
C TYR A 468 17.65 7.30 6.09
N LEU A 469 18.17 7.77 4.95
CA LEU A 469 18.78 9.11 4.80
C LEU A 469 17.79 10.21 5.18
N THR A 470 16.55 10.14 4.68
CA THR A 470 15.48 11.07 5.07
C THR A 470 15.17 10.99 6.57
N ALA A 471 15.02 9.77 7.11
CA ALA A 471 14.66 9.57 8.51
C ALA A 471 15.74 10.10 9.48
N ILE A 472 17.03 9.89 9.19
CA ILE A 472 18.11 10.42 10.03
C ILE A 472 18.25 11.95 9.90
N ALA A 473 17.93 12.53 8.74
CA ALA A 473 17.87 13.98 8.56
C ALA A 473 16.72 14.61 9.38
N GLN A 474 15.54 13.99 9.32
CA GLN A 474 14.38 14.40 10.11
C GLN A 474 14.63 14.21 11.61
N ALA A 475 15.24 13.09 12.02
CA ALA A 475 15.63 12.84 13.40
C ALA A 475 16.65 13.86 13.90
N TYR A 476 17.69 14.19 13.13
CA TYR A 476 18.66 15.24 13.47
C TYR A 476 17.99 16.60 13.71
N ALA A 477 17.06 16.99 12.84
CA ALA A 477 16.32 18.24 12.98
C ALA A 477 15.31 18.22 14.15
N GLY A 478 14.62 17.10 14.34
CA GLY A 478 13.56 16.93 15.32
C GLY A 478 14.01 16.61 16.74
N THR A 479 15.29 16.24 16.95
CA THR A 479 15.85 15.89 18.28
C THR A 479 16.70 17.01 18.89
N GLY A 480 16.49 18.27 18.47
CA GLY A 480 17.25 19.41 19.01
C GLY A 480 17.20 19.57 20.54
N TYR A 481 16.19 19.00 21.20
CA TYR A 481 16.01 18.92 22.66
C TYR A 481 16.94 17.92 23.36
N ASP A 482 17.52 16.96 22.61
CA ASP A 482 18.49 15.99 23.11
C ASP A 482 19.77 16.06 22.26
N LYS A 483 20.79 16.71 22.81
CA LYS A 483 22.05 16.94 22.10
C LYS A 483 22.85 15.66 21.84
N ALA A 484 22.69 14.61 22.66
CA ALA A 484 23.37 13.35 22.44
C ALA A 484 22.74 12.59 21.27
N LEU A 485 21.41 12.52 21.21
CA LEU A 485 20.69 11.95 20.06
C LEU A 485 20.96 12.76 18.79
N GLN A 486 20.90 14.09 18.86
CA GLN A 486 21.20 14.94 17.71
C GLN A 486 22.62 14.70 17.17
N ALA A 487 23.62 14.61 18.06
CA ALA A 487 25.00 14.30 17.66
C ALA A 487 25.15 12.89 17.06
N ASN A 488 24.42 11.89 17.58
CA ASN A 488 24.37 10.55 17.03
C ASN A 488 23.87 10.56 15.57
N PHE A 489 22.76 11.24 15.28
CA PHE A 489 22.23 11.35 13.93
C PHE A 489 23.12 12.16 13.00
N ALA A 490 23.77 13.22 13.49
CA ALA A 490 24.77 13.97 12.73
C ALA A 490 25.93 13.07 12.28
N ALA A 491 26.48 12.25 13.18
CA ALA A 491 27.55 11.31 12.86
C ALA A 491 27.10 10.25 11.84
N LYS A 492 25.86 9.74 11.96
CA LYS A 492 25.29 8.80 10.97
C LYS A 492 25.15 9.45 9.59
N MET A 493 24.61 10.68 9.51
CA MET A 493 24.50 11.42 8.25
C MET A 493 25.87 11.62 7.59
N GLU A 494 26.86 12.06 8.36
CA GLU A 494 28.22 12.27 7.87
C GLU A 494 28.82 10.96 7.32
N TYR A 495 28.71 9.86 8.07
CA TYR A 495 29.23 8.57 7.66
C TYR A 495 28.57 8.02 6.39
N MET A 496 27.24 8.10 6.31
CA MET A 496 26.45 7.71 5.14
C MET A 496 26.86 8.53 3.91
N VAL A 497 26.85 9.85 4.02
CA VAL A 497 27.18 10.76 2.91
C VAL A 497 28.63 10.58 2.47
N ASN A 498 29.59 10.47 3.38
CA ASN A 498 30.99 10.28 3.02
C ASN A 498 31.22 8.95 2.27
N THR A 499 30.57 7.87 2.70
CA THR A 499 30.67 6.58 2.00
C THR A 499 30.04 6.65 0.61
N LEU A 500 28.80 7.17 0.51
CA LEU A 500 28.12 7.31 -0.77
C LEU A 500 28.87 8.25 -1.72
N TYR A 501 29.47 9.33 -1.20
CA TYR A 501 30.30 10.23 -1.98
C TYR A 501 31.53 9.51 -2.56
N GLN A 502 32.25 8.74 -1.73
CA GLN A 502 33.39 7.97 -2.21
C GLN A 502 33.01 6.99 -3.33
N LEU A 503 31.89 6.27 -3.18
CA LEU A 503 31.39 5.35 -4.20
C LEU A 503 30.96 6.09 -5.47
N SER A 504 30.24 7.20 -5.35
CA SER A 504 29.78 7.96 -6.53
C SER A 504 30.94 8.55 -7.32
N GLN A 505 32.07 8.84 -6.66
CA GLN A 505 33.28 9.30 -7.32
C GLN A 505 34.00 8.22 -8.15
N LEU A 506 33.65 6.94 -8.01
CA LEU A 506 34.23 5.85 -8.80
C LEU A 506 33.56 5.67 -10.18
N SER A 507 32.27 5.98 -10.26
CA SER A 507 31.50 5.67 -11.46
C SER A 507 31.95 6.46 -12.68
N GLY A 508 32.13 5.78 -13.81
CA GLY A 508 32.55 6.40 -15.07
C GLY A 508 33.98 6.98 -15.04
N LYS A 509 34.84 6.46 -14.16
CA LYS A 509 36.27 6.82 -14.08
C LYS A 509 37.13 5.55 -14.13
N PRO A 510 38.37 5.63 -14.65
CA PRO A 510 39.21 4.45 -14.81
C PRO A 510 39.57 3.85 -13.45
N LYS A 511 39.49 2.51 -13.35
CA LYS A 511 39.86 1.75 -12.13
C LYS A 511 41.33 1.96 -11.74
N GLU A 512 42.20 2.02 -12.75
CA GLU A 512 43.64 2.24 -12.63
C GLU A 512 44.04 3.33 -13.62
N ALA A 513 45.08 4.11 -13.30
CA ALA A 513 45.52 5.22 -14.15
C ALA A 513 45.81 4.75 -15.59
N GLY A 514 45.18 5.40 -16.57
CA GLY A 514 45.31 5.05 -18.00
C GLY A 514 44.41 3.90 -18.48
N GLY A 515 43.62 3.27 -17.60
CA GLY A 515 42.68 2.21 -17.98
C GLY A 515 41.49 2.71 -18.82
N ALA A 516 40.86 1.79 -19.56
CA ALA A 516 39.63 2.09 -20.32
C ALA A 516 38.41 2.22 -19.38
N TYR A 517 37.50 3.12 -19.71
CA TYR A 517 36.30 3.42 -18.92
C TYR A 517 35.23 4.08 -19.80
N VAL A 518 33.99 4.16 -19.29
CA VAL A 518 32.88 4.83 -19.97
C VAL A 518 32.28 5.89 -19.05
N ALA A 519 32.62 7.16 -19.31
CA ALA A 519 32.05 8.31 -18.60
C ALA A 519 30.66 8.72 -19.12
N ASP A 520 30.35 8.44 -20.38
CA ASP A 520 29.06 8.76 -20.99
C ASP A 520 27.98 7.80 -20.48
N ALA A 521 27.03 8.34 -19.72
CA ALA A 521 25.90 7.61 -19.17
C ALA A 521 25.06 6.92 -20.25
N THR A 522 25.08 7.36 -21.51
CA THR A 522 24.32 6.77 -22.62
C THR A 522 25.04 5.59 -23.29
N ALA A 523 26.35 5.46 -23.08
CA ALA A 523 27.21 4.47 -23.73
C ALA A 523 27.58 3.28 -22.82
N VAL A 524 26.96 3.16 -21.65
CA VAL A 524 27.15 2.03 -20.72
C VAL A 524 26.99 0.71 -21.48
N PRO A 525 27.97 -0.21 -21.47
CA PRO A 525 27.87 -1.50 -22.16
C PRO A 525 27.16 -2.56 -21.29
N PRO A 526 26.69 -3.67 -21.88
CA PRO A 526 26.34 -4.88 -21.12
C PRO A 526 27.49 -5.37 -20.24
N ALA A 527 27.18 -6.18 -19.23
CA ALA A 527 28.20 -6.74 -18.34
C ALA A 527 29.28 -7.51 -19.11
N PRO A 528 30.55 -7.51 -18.63
CA PRO A 528 31.61 -8.31 -19.23
C PRO A 528 31.19 -9.77 -19.46
N GLY A 529 31.38 -10.27 -20.68
CA GLY A 529 30.97 -11.63 -21.07
C GLY A 529 29.49 -11.82 -21.40
N LYS A 530 28.66 -10.77 -21.31
CA LYS A 530 27.24 -10.80 -21.70
C LYS A 530 27.00 -10.01 -22.99
N SER A 531 26.11 -10.52 -23.84
CA SER A 531 25.68 -9.83 -25.07
C SER A 531 24.44 -8.94 -24.87
N VAL A 532 23.76 -9.09 -23.73
CA VAL A 532 22.53 -8.36 -23.37
C VAL A 532 22.59 -7.90 -21.91
N TYR A 533 21.77 -6.89 -21.58
CA TYR A 533 21.56 -6.45 -20.20
C TYR A 533 20.67 -7.45 -19.47
N ASP A 534 21.01 -7.73 -18.22
CA ASP A 534 20.17 -8.52 -17.32
C ASP A 534 20.24 -7.94 -15.90
N SER A 535 19.26 -8.33 -15.09
CA SER A 535 19.15 -7.91 -13.69
C SER A 535 19.66 -9.01 -12.75
N GLU A 536 20.78 -9.64 -13.08
CA GLU A 536 21.43 -10.63 -12.21
C GLU A 536 22.12 -9.90 -11.05
N LEU A 537 21.66 -10.14 -9.83
CA LEU A 537 22.07 -9.41 -8.63
C LEU A 537 22.72 -10.29 -7.56
N SER A 538 22.74 -11.61 -7.75
CA SER A 538 23.38 -12.54 -6.81
C SER A 538 24.88 -12.29 -6.68
N GLU A 539 25.45 -12.68 -5.53
CA GLU A 539 26.88 -12.54 -5.23
C GLU A 539 27.78 -13.01 -6.38
N ALA A 540 27.45 -14.16 -6.98
CA ALA A 540 28.23 -14.78 -8.03
C ALA A 540 28.04 -14.14 -9.42
N GLY A 541 26.97 -13.36 -9.61
CA GLY A 541 26.52 -12.91 -10.93
C GLY A 541 26.43 -11.41 -11.14
N ILE A 542 26.46 -10.62 -10.07
CA ILE A 542 26.44 -9.16 -10.13
C ILE A 542 27.70 -8.62 -10.82
N ARG A 543 27.53 -7.67 -11.76
CA ARG A 543 28.67 -6.94 -12.34
C ARG A 543 29.17 -5.86 -11.39
N THR A 544 30.48 -5.63 -11.36
CA THR A 544 31.16 -4.64 -10.50
C THR A 544 32.09 -3.71 -11.27
N ASP A 545 31.92 -3.63 -12.60
CA ASP A 545 32.72 -2.81 -13.51
C ASP A 545 32.27 -1.34 -13.52
N TYR A 546 32.19 -0.72 -12.34
CA TYR A 546 31.67 0.63 -12.12
C TYR A 546 32.34 1.74 -12.96
N TRP A 547 33.57 1.51 -13.42
CA TRP A 547 34.26 2.40 -14.35
C TRP A 547 33.52 2.56 -15.68
N ASN A 548 32.56 1.68 -16.01
CA ASN A 548 31.78 1.71 -17.24
C ASN A 548 30.33 2.23 -17.07
N TRP A 549 29.93 2.68 -15.88
CA TRP A 549 28.50 2.98 -15.59
C TRP A 549 28.10 4.44 -15.86
N GLY A 550 29.00 5.25 -16.39
CA GLY A 550 28.81 6.68 -16.61
C GLY A 550 29.08 7.51 -15.36
N THR A 551 29.48 8.77 -15.57
CA THR A 551 29.79 9.71 -14.47
C THR A 551 28.50 10.05 -13.70
N GLY A 552 28.59 10.10 -12.37
CA GLY A 552 27.48 10.52 -11.51
C GLY A 552 26.50 9.41 -11.11
N PHE A 553 26.64 8.20 -11.67
CA PHE A 553 25.79 7.06 -11.27
C PHE A 553 26.14 6.56 -9.86
N ILE A 554 25.11 6.37 -9.06
CA ILE A 554 25.19 5.61 -7.81
C ILE A 554 23.83 4.97 -7.51
N SER A 555 23.86 3.69 -7.18
CA SER A 555 22.73 2.90 -6.70
C SER A 555 23.26 1.65 -5.98
N ALA A 556 22.38 0.93 -5.29
CA ALA A 556 22.67 -0.37 -4.68
C ALA A 556 22.71 -1.54 -5.71
N TYR A 557 22.55 -1.24 -6.99
CA TYR A 557 22.70 -2.19 -8.09
C TYR A 557 23.24 -1.50 -9.35
N PRO A 558 23.80 -2.27 -10.31
CA PRO A 558 24.31 -1.75 -11.58
C PRO A 558 23.21 -1.07 -12.44
N PRO A 559 23.57 -0.24 -13.44
CA PRO A 559 22.61 0.55 -14.22
C PRO A 559 21.66 -0.28 -15.11
N ASP A 560 21.89 -1.59 -15.25
CA ASP A 560 21.19 -2.49 -16.17
C ASP A 560 19.66 -2.41 -16.06
N GLN A 561 19.10 -2.32 -14.85
CA GLN A 561 17.64 -2.22 -14.69
C GLN A 561 17.03 -0.97 -15.36
N PHE A 562 17.73 0.16 -15.32
CA PHE A 562 17.29 1.40 -16.00
C PHE A 562 17.30 1.22 -17.52
N ILE A 563 18.37 0.62 -18.04
CA ILE A 563 18.54 0.35 -19.47
C ILE A 563 17.51 -0.68 -19.97
N MET A 564 17.22 -1.69 -19.15
CA MET A 564 16.19 -2.70 -19.42
C MET A 564 14.79 -2.06 -19.45
N LEU A 565 14.48 -1.13 -18.55
CA LEU A 565 13.21 -0.39 -18.57
C LEU A 565 13.05 0.41 -19.86
N GLU A 566 14.09 1.11 -20.31
CA GLU A 566 14.11 1.83 -21.60
C GLU A 566 13.84 0.89 -22.80
N LYS A 567 14.17 -0.39 -22.64
CA LYS A 567 13.93 -1.47 -23.62
C LYS A 567 12.62 -2.24 -23.40
N GLY A 568 11.78 -1.80 -22.46
CA GLY A 568 10.43 -2.34 -22.22
C GLY A 568 10.36 -3.53 -21.27
N ALA A 569 11.38 -3.76 -20.44
CA ALA A 569 11.35 -4.79 -19.40
C ALA A 569 10.16 -4.60 -18.44
N LYS A 570 9.66 -5.71 -17.90
CA LYS A 570 8.47 -5.77 -17.04
C LYS A 570 8.84 -6.12 -15.60
N TYR A 571 7.89 -5.93 -14.71
CA TYR A 571 8.06 -6.26 -13.30
C TYR A 571 8.24 -7.77 -13.12
N GLY A 572 9.15 -8.17 -12.22
CA GLY A 572 9.25 -9.53 -11.72
C GLY A 572 10.64 -9.99 -11.29
N GLY A 573 10.71 -11.26 -10.87
CA GLY A 573 11.89 -11.86 -10.25
C GLY A 573 12.97 -12.39 -11.21
N GLN A 574 12.71 -12.53 -12.51
CA GLN A 574 13.65 -13.12 -13.46
C GLN A 574 14.77 -12.17 -13.88
N LYS A 575 15.85 -12.71 -14.47
CA LYS A 575 16.98 -11.92 -14.99
C LYS A 575 16.60 -10.96 -16.12
N THR A 576 15.49 -11.22 -16.81
CA THR A 576 14.93 -10.39 -17.90
C THR A 576 13.88 -9.39 -17.41
N GLN A 577 13.57 -9.40 -16.11
CA GLN A 577 12.59 -8.53 -15.45
C GLN A 577 13.30 -7.57 -14.49
N ILE A 578 12.58 -6.55 -14.04
CA ILE A 578 13.14 -5.49 -13.18
C ILE A 578 12.17 -5.16 -12.04
N TRP A 579 12.59 -4.35 -11.07
CA TRP A 579 11.69 -3.81 -10.05
C TRP A 579 11.98 -2.33 -9.79
N ALA A 580 11.07 -1.47 -10.26
CA ALA A 580 10.98 -0.03 -9.96
C ALA A 580 12.34 0.71 -9.78
N PRO A 581 13.20 0.75 -10.81
CA PRO A 581 14.55 1.29 -10.64
C PRO A 581 14.55 2.80 -10.31
N TYR A 582 13.64 3.56 -10.91
CA TYR A 582 13.50 4.99 -10.63
C TYR A 582 12.84 5.28 -9.27
N TYR A 583 11.99 4.38 -8.74
CA TYR A 583 11.49 4.50 -7.36
C TYR A 583 12.63 4.46 -6.35
N THR A 584 13.57 3.52 -6.53
CA THR A 584 14.73 3.37 -5.65
C THR A 584 15.61 4.61 -5.71
N LEU A 585 15.89 5.08 -6.93
CA LEU A 585 16.68 6.29 -7.16
C LEU A 585 16.04 7.53 -6.52
N HIS A 586 14.71 7.66 -6.61
CA HIS A 586 13.96 8.72 -5.95
C HIS A 586 14.22 8.74 -4.45
N LYS A 587 14.17 7.61 -3.75
CA LYS A 587 14.38 7.60 -2.28
C LYS A 587 15.78 8.09 -1.92
N ILE A 588 16.79 7.64 -2.67
CA ILE A 588 18.18 8.04 -2.44
C ILE A 588 18.33 9.54 -2.69
N LEU A 589 17.78 10.05 -3.80
CA LEU A 589 17.85 11.45 -4.17
C LEU A 589 17.14 12.36 -3.15
N ALA A 590 15.93 11.97 -2.73
CA ALA A 590 15.18 12.69 -1.70
C ALA A 590 15.94 12.75 -0.38
N GLY A 591 16.45 11.62 0.11
CA GLY A 591 17.21 11.57 1.36
C GLY A 591 18.51 12.36 1.34
N LEU A 592 19.24 12.38 0.22
CA LEU A 592 20.43 13.23 0.06
C LEU A 592 20.08 14.72 0.11
N MET A 593 18.99 15.13 -0.53
CA MET A 593 18.52 16.52 -0.46
C MET A 593 18.01 16.89 0.93
N ASP A 594 17.35 15.97 1.63
CA ASP A 594 16.91 16.19 3.01
C ASP A 594 18.10 16.42 3.94
N ILE A 595 19.17 15.63 3.81
CA ILE A 595 20.42 15.86 4.56
C ILE A 595 21.01 17.23 4.21
N TYR A 596 21.07 17.59 2.92
CA TYR A 596 21.58 18.90 2.51
C TYR A 596 20.79 20.06 3.11
N GLU A 597 19.46 20.01 3.09
CA GLU A 597 18.61 21.09 3.58
C GLU A 597 18.71 21.27 5.11
N VAL A 598 18.87 20.19 5.88
CA VAL A 598 18.98 20.30 7.36
C VAL A 598 20.40 20.59 7.86
N SER A 599 21.44 20.23 7.10
CA SER A 599 22.85 20.32 7.56
C SER A 599 23.76 21.20 6.72
N GLY A 600 23.36 21.55 5.49
CA GLY A 600 24.21 22.23 4.52
C GLY A 600 25.30 21.36 3.87
N ASN A 601 25.27 20.03 4.07
CA ASN A 601 26.31 19.11 3.59
C ASN A 601 26.43 19.11 2.05
N LYS A 602 27.48 19.77 1.53
CA LYS A 602 27.70 19.94 0.10
C LYS A 602 27.96 18.64 -0.64
N LYS A 603 28.60 17.64 -0.01
CA LYS A 603 28.80 16.32 -0.63
C LYS A 603 27.47 15.63 -0.91
N ALA A 604 26.48 15.79 -0.04
CA ALA A 604 25.15 15.22 -0.27
C ALA A 604 24.49 15.85 -1.52
N LEU A 605 24.58 17.18 -1.65
CA LEU A 605 24.10 17.88 -2.84
C LEU A 605 24.88 17.51 -4.10
N ASP A 606 26.21 17.35 -4.01
CA ASP A 606 27.05 16.94 -5.15
C ASP A 606 26.68 15.55 -5.66
N ILE A 607 26.40 14.59 -4.76
CA ILE A 607 25.91 13.26 -5.16
C ILE A 607 24.55 13.40 -5.86
N ALA A 608 23.61 14.15 -5.26
CA ALA A 608 22.28 14.38 -5.83
C ALA A 608 22.35 15.02 -7.22
N ALA A 609 23.22 16.02 -7.40
CA ALA A 609 23.47 16.67 -8.69
C ALA A 609 24.06 15.69 -9.72
N GLY A 610 25.04 14.87 -9.32
CA GLY A 610 25.61 13.83 -10.18
C GLY A 610 24.58 12.78 -10.62
N MET A 611 23.71 12.34 -9.72
CA MET A 611 22.59 11.46 -10.04
C MET A 611 21.63 12.12 -11.03
N GLY A 612 21.26 13.38 -10.79
CA GLY A 612 20.40 14.16 -11.67
C GLY A 612 20.99 14.33 -13.08
N ASP A 613 22.30 14.56 -13.17
CA ASP A 613 23.03 14.68 -14.43
C ASP A 613 23.05 13.36 -15.20
N TRP A 614 23.28 12.24 -14.52
CA TRP A 614 23.22 10.91 -15.11
C TRP A 614 21.83 10.58 -15.66
N VAL A 615 20.78 10.87 -14.88
CA VAL A 615 19.38 10.66 -15.30
C VAL A 615 19.04 11.53 -16.51
N TYR A 616 19.41 12.82 -16.49
CA TYR A 616 19.19 13.73 -17.61
C TYR A 616 19.88 13.22 -18.88
N ALA A 617 21.14 12.83 -18.78
CA ALA A 617 21.93 12.35 -19.91
C ALA A 617 21.25 11.16 -20.60
N ARG A 618 20.69 10.22 -19.83
CA ARG A 618 19.97 9.06 -20.37
C ARG A 618 18.58 9.42 -20.88
N LEU A 619 17.71 9.93 -20.01
CA LEU A 619 16.29 10.13 -20.33
C LEU A 619 16.09 11.16 -21.45
N SER A 620 16.98 12.14 -21.61
CA SER A 620 16.91 13.11 -22.72
C SER A 620 17.12 12.47 -24.11
N LYS A 621 17.63 11.23 -24.18
CA LYS A 621 17.78 10.46 -25.43
C LYS A 621 16.66 9.46 -25.67
N VAL A 622 15.77 9.26 -24.69
CA VAL A 622 14.67 8.29 -24.81
C VAL A 622 13.51 8.92 -25.59
N PRO A 623 13.00 8.27 -26.66
CA PRO A 623 11.86 8.79 -27.40
C PRO A 623 10.61 8.95 -26.52
N ALA A 624 9.81 9.99 -26.79
CA ALA A 624 8.60 10.28 -26.01
C ALA A 624 7.62 9.10 -25.93
N ASP A 625 7.43 8.34 -27.01
CA ASP A 625 6.57 7.13 -26.98
C ASP A 625 7.10 6.03 -26.06
N THR A 626 8.42 5.93 -25.91
CA THR A 626 9.05 4.99 -24.99
C THR A 626 8.85 5.45 -23.56
N LEU A 627 9.06 6.73 -23.25
CA LEU A 627 8.79 7.30 -21.91
C LEU A 627 7.33 7.07 -21.49
N ILE A 628 6.38 7.34 -22.38
CA ILE A 628 4.96 7.08 -22.12
C ILE A 628 4.72 5.61 -21.79
N LYS A 629 5.31 4.68 -22.54
CA LYS A 629 5.16 3.23 -22.25
C LYS A 629 5.83 2.84 -20.93
N MET A 630 6.99 3.42 -20.61
CA MET A 630 7.69 3.16 -19.35
C MET A 630 6.81 3.56 -18.16
N TRP A 631 6.36 4.81 -18.09
CA TRP A 631 5.60 5.34 -16.95
C TRP A 631 4.21 4.73 -16.78
N ASN A 632 3.66 4.14 -17.84
CA ASN A 632 2.42 3.38 -17.81
C ASN A 632 2.58 1.89 -17.46
N THR A 633 3.82 1.40 -17.34
CA THR A 633 4.07 0.00 -16.99
C THR A 633 3.92 -0.20 -15.47
N TYR A 634 3.10 -1.17 -15.09
CA TYR A 634 2.90 -1.57 -13.69
C TYR A 634 4.24 -1.91 -13.02
N ILE A 635 4.52 -1.26 -11.87
CA ILE A 635 5.68 -1.41 -10.98
C ILE A 635 7.07 -1.24 -11.62
N ALA A 636 7.40 -1.91 -12.73
CA ALA A 636 8.65 -1.67 -13.45
C ALA A 636 8.79 -0.20 -13.89
N GLY A 637 7.67 0.43 -14.25
CA GLY A 637 7.60 1.85 -14.60
C GLY A 637 7.45 2.79 -13.40
N GLU A 638 7.40 2.27 -12.17
CA GLU A 638 7.25 3.10 -10.99
C GLU A 638 8.52 3.93 -10.76
N PHE A 639 8.33 5.25 -10.66
CA PHE A 639 9.39 6.21 -10.41
C PHE A 639 9.22 6.96 -9.08
N GLY A 640 8.24 6.59 -8.26
CA GLY A 640 7.88 7.36 -7.06
C GLY A 640 7.68 8.85 -7.40
N GLY A 641 8.35 9.74 -6.66
CA GLY A 641 8.35 11.19 -6.87
C GLY A 641 9.60 11.69 -7.58
N MET A 642 10.13 10.99 -8.61
CA MET A 642 11.28 11.51 -9.37
C MET A 642 11.01 12.90 -9.99
N ASN A 643 9.78 13.16 -10.44
CA ASN A 643 9.39 14.51 -10.89
C ASN A 643 9.51 15.54 -9.76
N GLU A 644 9.04 15.22 -8.55
CA GLU A 644 9.23 16.05 -7.36
C GLU A 644 10.71 16.28 -7.05
N ALA A 645 11.50 15.20 -7.02
CA ALA A 645 12.90 15.26 -6.61
C ALA A 645 13.74 16.08 -7.59
N MET A 646 13.50 15.94 -8.90
CA MET A 646 14.18 16.74 -9.92
C MET A 646 13.74 18.21 -9.92
N ALA A 647 12.45 18.49 -9.66
CA ALA A 647 11.96 19.85 -9.49
C ALA A 647 12.55 20.54 -8.25
N ARG A 648 12.65 19.81 -7.13
CA ARG A 648 13.33 20.27 -5.92
C ARG A 648 14.82 20.50 -6.16
N LEU A 649 15.51 19.60 -6.86
CA LEU A 649 16.92 19.77 -7.21
C LEU A 649 17.14 21.00 -8.11
N TYR A 650 16.22 21.27 -9.04
CA TYR A 650 16.21 22.53 -9.79
C TYR A 650 16.10 23.74 -8.87
N ARG A 651 15.19 23.74 -7.90
CA ARG A 651 15.04 24.84 -6.92
C ARG A 651 16.31 25.04 -6.08
N LEU A 652 17.03 23.97 -5.74
CA LEU A 652 18.27 24.03 -4.95
C LEU A 652 19.49 24.52 -5.74
N THR A 653 19.52 24.32 -7.06
CA THR A 653 20.73 24.54 -7.89
C THR A 653 20.57 25.56 -9.00
N GLY A 654 19.35 25.86 -9.43
CA GLY A 654 19.04 26.69 -10.60
C GLY A 654 19.35 26.04 -11.96
N LYS A 655 19.84 24.79 -12.01
CA LYS A 655 20.23 24.13 -13.26
C LYS A 655 19.00 23.68 -14.06
N GLN A 656 18.76 24.32 -15.19
CA GLN A 656 17.58 24.10 -16.05
C GLN A 656 17.38 22.64 -16.49
N ASP A 657 18.46 21.88 -16.64
CA ASP A 657 18.37 20.48 -17.04
C ASP A 657 17.62 19.61 -16.02
N TYR A 658 17.60 20.00 -14.74
CA TYR A 658 16.81 19.30 -13.73
C TYR A 658 15.32 19.55 -13.87
N LEU A 659 14.90 20.77 -14.22
CA LEU A 659 13.50 21.05 -14.56
C LEU A 659 13.07 20.28 -15.81
N LYS A 660 13.90 20.26 -16.86
CA LYS A 660 13.64 19.45 -18.06
C LYS A 660 13.52 17.97 -17.70
N THR A 661 14.43 17.46 -16.87
CA THR A 661 14.37 16.07 -16.40
C THR A 661 13.08 15.78 -15.65
N ALA A 662 12.65 16.69 -14.77
CA ALA A 662 11.38 16.54 -14.05
C ALA A 662 10.19 16.40 -15.00
N GLN A 663 10.17 17.16 -16.10
CA GLN A 663 9.14 17.05 -17.16
C GLN A 663 9.22 15.72 -17.94
N LEU A 664 10.40 15.10 -18.08
CA LEU A 664 10.53 13.77 -18.70
C LEU A 664 9.85 12.66 -17.88
N PHE A 665 9.57 12.90 -16.60
CA PHE A 665 8.80 12.01 -15.73
C PHE A 665 7.29 12.27 -15.75
N ASP A 666 6.80 13.18 -16.60
CA ASP A 666 5.36 13.38 -16.72
C ASP A 666 4.67 12.11 -17.21
N ASN A 667 3.75 11.59 -16.39
CA ASN A 667 2.92 10.46 -16.77
C ASN A 667 1.81 10.96 -17.69
N ILE A 668 2.12 11.13 -18.98
CA ILE A 668 1.23 11.72 -19.97
C ILE A 668 -0.16 11.09 -19.95
N ARG A 669 -0.26 9.77 -19.80
CA ARG A 669 -1.56 9.11 -19.72
C ARG A 669 -2.32 9.60 -18.51
N VAL A 670 -1.79 9.48 -17.28
CA VAL A 670 -2.51 9.81 -16.03
C VAL A 670 -2.74 11.32 -15.83
N PHE A 671 -1.80 12.15 -16.26
CA PHE A 671 -1.88 13.60 -16.07
C PHE A 671 -2.75 14.27 -17.14
N TYR A 672 -2.56 13.87 -18.39
CA TYR A 672 -3.03 14.59 -19.57
C TYR A 672 -3.91 13.76 -20.51
N GLY A 673 -4.01 12.44 -20.28
CA GLY A 673 -4.71 11.47 -21.13
C GLY A 673 -4.00 11.16 -22.45
N ASP A 674 -3.45 12.17 -23.09
CA ASP A 674 -2.80 12.11 -24.40
C ASP A 674 -1.70 13.18 -24.55
N LYS A 675 -0.90 13.09 -25.62
CA LYS A 675 0.22 14.01 -25.91
C LYS A 675 -0.20 15.45 -26.23
N ALA A 676 -1.46 15.67 -26.62
CA ALA A 676 -2.02 16.99 -26.90
C ALA A 676 -2.66 17.62 -25.65
N HIS A 677 -2.63 16.93 -24.51
CA HIS A 677 -3.13 17.38 -23.21
C HIS A 677 -4.61 17.74 -23.23
N THR A 678 -5.39 16.97 -23.99
CA THR A 678 -6.82 17.24 -24.18
C THR A 678 -7.71 16.59 -23.11
N HIS A 679 -7.14 15.78 -22.22
CA HIS A 679 -7.86 14.90 -21.31
C HIS A 679 -7.14 14.78 -19.94
N GLY A 680 -7.50 13.77 -19.15
CA GLY A 680 -6.78 13.33 -17.94
C GLY A 680 -7.10 14.16 -16.71
N LEU A 681 -6.29 14.00 -15.67
CA LEU A 681 -6.49 14.70 -14.40
C LEU A 681 -6.41 16.22 -14.55
N ALA A 682 -5.63 16.74 -15.50
CA ALA A 682 -5.60 18.17 -15.82
C ALA A 682 -6.97 18.72 -16.25
N LYS A 683 -7.86 17.86 -16.78
CA LYS A 683 -9.23 18.16 -17.21
C LYS A 683 -10.30 17.56 -16.29
N ASN A 684 -9.90 17.17 -15.07
CA ASN A 684 -10.75 16.54 -14.05
C ASN A 684 -11.34 15.19 -14.50
N VAL A 685 -10.70 14.49 -15.45
CA VAL A 685 -11.08 13.13 -15.84
C VAL A 685 -10.38 12.12 -14.95
N ASP A 686 -11.17 11.25 -14.32
CA ASP A 686 -10.68 10.21 -13.44
C ASP A 686 -10.15 9.01 -14.22
N ILE A 687 -8.82 8.95 -14.35
CA ILE A 687 -8.13 7.92 -15.13
C ILE A 687 -7.15 7.09 -14.30
N PHE A 688 -7.20 7.20 -12.97
CA PHE A 688 -6.41 6.38 -12.05
C PHE A 688 -7.18 5.18 -11.47
N ARG A 689 -8.39 4.93 -11.99
CA ARG A 689 -9.22 3.76 -11.70
C ARG A 689 -8.45 2.45 -11.86
N GLY A 690 -8.46 1.61 -10.82
CA GLY A 690 -7.79 0.32 -10.85
C GLY A 690 -6.26 0.35 -10.83
N LEU A 691 -5.64 1.53 -10.81
CA LEU A 691 -4.18 1.66 -10.78
C LEU A 691 -3.64 1.42 -9.36
N HIS A 692 -2.39 0.96 -9.29
CA HIS A 692 -1.67 0.83 -8.02
C HIS A 692 -1.57 2.19 -7.34
N ALA A 693 -2.08 2.30 -6.10
CA ALA A 693 -2.26 3.58 -5.45
C ALA A 693 -0.91 4.26 -5.19
N ASN A 694 -0.02 3.59 -4.46
CA ASN A 694 1.25 4.19 -4.06
C ASN A 694 2.26 4.36 -5.21
N GLN A 695 2.15 3.66 -6.34
CA GLN A 695 2.90 3.96 -7.55
C GLN A 695 2.56 5.36 -8.10
N HIS A 696 1.30 5.79 -7.97
CA HIS A 696 0.80 7.00 -8.63
C HIS A 696 0.70 8.22 -7.71
N ILE A 697 0.36 8.07 -6.42
CA ILE A 697 0.23 9.21 -5.50
C ILE A 697 1.51 10.06 -5.42
N PRO A 698 2.73 9.50 -5.32
CA PRO A 698 3.97 10.29 -5.33
C PRO A 698 4.19 11.08 -6.63
N GLN A 699 3.72 10.57 -7.77
CA GLN A 699 3.78 11.29 -9.05
C GLN A 699 2.89 12.54 -8.98
N ILE A 700 1.71 12.41 -8.36
CA ILE A 700 0.79 13.53 -8.13
C ILE A 700 1.37 14.53 -7.14
N VAL A 701 2.03 14.07 -6.06
CA VAL A 701 2.81 14.95 -5.16
C VAL A 701 3.85 15.73 -5.96
N GLY A 702 4.56 15.10 -6.88
CA GLY A 702 5.51 15.81 -7.73
C GLY A 702 4.88 16.87 -8.64
N SER A 703 3.59 16.73 -9.02
CA SER A 703 2.91 17.76 -9.81
C SER A 703 2.80 19.09 -9.05
N ILE A 704 2.54 19.11 -7.74
CA ILE A 704 2.44 20.38 -7.02
C ILE A 704 3.80 21.09 -6.87
N GLU A 705 4.91 20.34 -6.72
CA GLU A 705 6.26 20.93 -6.79
C GLU A 705 6.61 21.40 -8.22
N MET A 706 6.17 20.68 -9.25
CA MET A 706 6.30 21.13 -10.65
C MET A 706 5.55 22.44 -10.88
N TYR A 707 4.36 22.61 -10.31
CA TYR A 707 3.63 23.88 -10.37
C TYR A 707 4.41 25.00 -9.69
N ARG A 708 5.00 24.74 -8.51
CA ARG A 708 5.82 25.72 -7.76
C ARG A 708 6.93 26.32 -8.62
N VAL A 709 7.63 25.49 -9.39
CA VAL A 709 8.84 25.91 -10.13
C VAL A 709 8.59 26.29 -11.59
N SER A 710 7.51 25.80 -12.22
CA SER A 710 7.20 26.06 -13.64
C SER A 710 6.05 27.04 -13.86
N HIS A 711 5.21 27.26 -12.84
CA HIS A 711 3.95 28.01 -12.93
C HIS A 711 2.95 27.48 -13.97
N ASN A 712 3.12 26.24 -14.47
CA ASN A 712 2.19 25.65 -15.41
C ASN A 712 0.89 25.23 -14.69
N PRO A 713 -0.27 25.83 -15.03
CA PRO A 713 -1.52 25.64 -14.31
C PRO A 713 -2.06 24.20 -14.33
N ASP A 714 -1.71 23.39 -15.33
CA ASP A 714 -2.20 22.02 -15.41
C ASP A 714 -1.70 21.17 -14.23
N TYR A 715 -0.47 21.40 -13.76
CA TYR A 715 0.08 20.65 -12.64
C TYR A 715 -0.70 20.87 -11.33
N TYR A 716 -1.10 22.12 -11.03
CA TYR A 716 -1.96 22.39 -9.88
C TYR A 716 -3.33 21.69 -10.04
N LYS A 717 -3.91 21.74 -11.24
CA LYS A 717 -5.19 21.06 -11.52
C LYS A 717 -5.09 19.55 -11.34
N ILE A 718 -3.98 18.93 -11.76
CA ILE A 718 -3.71 17.51 -11.57
C ILE A 718 -3.72 17.16 -10.07
N ALA A 719 -2.94 17.89 -9.26
CA ALA A 719 -2.87 17.70 -7.81
C ALA A 719 -4.24 17.86 -7.13
N ASP A 720 -4.93 18.97 -7.40
CA ASP A 720 -6.19 19.31 -6.74
C ASP A 720 -7.36 18.41 -7.19
N ASN A 721 -7.46 18.08 -8.48
CA ASN A 721 -8.48 17.14 -8.98
C ASN A 721 -8.27 15.73 -8.45
N PHE A 722 -7.01 15.25 -8.40
CA PHE A 722 -6.69 13.96 -7.83
C PHE A 722 -7.08 13.91 -6.36
N TRP A 723 -6.61 14.86 -5.54
CA TRP A 723 -6.93 14.90 -4.11
C TRP A 723 -8.43 14.90 -3.87
N TYR A 724 -9.17 15.76 -4.58
CA TYR A 724 -10.63 15.85 -4.45
C TYR A 724 -11.30 14.50 -4.74
N LYS A 725 -10.97 13.86 -5.87
CA LYS A 725 -11.56 12.56 -6.25
C LYS A 725 -11.16 11.45 -5.28
N THR A 726 -9.89 11.38 -4.88
CA THR A 726 -9.38 10.38 -3.95
C THR A 726 -10.11 10.43 -2.61
N VAL A 727 -10.22 11.62 -1.99
CA VAL A 727 -10.89 11.79 -0.69
C VAL A 727 -12.39 11.50 -0.77
N ASN A 728 -13.04 11.83 -1.89
CA ASN A 728 -14.48 11.68 -2.01
C ASN A 728 -14.94 10.29 -2.47
N ASP A 729 -14.15 9.60 -3.31
CA ASP A 729 -14.63 8.42 -4.03
C ASP A 729 -13.81 7.14 -3.79
N TYR A 730 -12.69 7.25 -3.06
CA TYR A 730 -11.76 6.12 -2.83
C TYR A 730 -11.35 5.92 -1.37
N MET A 731 -11.66 6.87 -0.48
CA MET A 731 -11.17 6.91 0.88
C MET A 731 -12.02 6.10 1.87
N TYR A 732 -11.37 5.27 2.68
CA TYR A 732 -12.00 4.65 3.86
C TYR A 732 -12.09 5.64 5.03
N SER A 733 -12.88 5.34 6.06
CA SER A 733 -13.19 6.27 7.16
C SER A 733 -11.97 6.68 7.97
N ILE A 734 -10.91 5.86 8.00
CA ILE A 734 -9.64 6.18 8.66
C ILE A 734 -8.78 7.20 7.88
N GLY A 735 -9.11 7.52 6.63
CA GLY A 735 -8.35 8.44 5.77
C GLY A 735 -7.47 7.76 4.71
N GLY A 736 -7.31 6.44 4.79
CA GLY A 736 -6.53 5.64 3.85
C GLY A 736 -7.26 5.25 2.57
N VAL A 737 -6.49 4.74 1.61
CA VAL A 737 -6.95 4.27 0.28
C VAL A 737 -6.25 2.96 -0.08
N ALA A 738 -6.64 2.37 -1.21
CA ALA A 738 -6.26 1.01 -1.63
C ALA A 738 -6.94 -0.10 -0.83
N GLY A 739 -7.19 -1.22 -1.49
CA GLY A 739 -7.91 -2.38 -0.95
C GLY A 739 -8.90 -2.95 -1.95
N ALA A 740 -8.59 -2.85 -3.25
CA ALA A 740 -9.50 -3.26 -4.31
C ALA A 740 -9.65 -4.78 -4.41
N ARG A 741 -10.89 -5.20 -4.62
CA ARG A 741 -11.27 -6.53 -5.14
C ARG A 741 -11.44 -6.52 -6.65
N ASN A 742 -11.63 -5.34 -7.23
CA ASN A 742 -11.67 -5.13 -8.67
C ASN A 742 -10.82 -3.90 -9.07
N PRO A 743 -9.60 -4.08 -9.60
CA PRO A 743 -8.95 -5.37 -9.87
C PRO A 743 -8.64 -6.13 -8.57
N ALA A 744 -8.35 -7.43 -8.67
CA ALA A 744 -7.97 -8.26 -7.52
C ALA A 744 -6.54 -7.95 -7.04
N ASN A 745 -6.34 -6.76 -6.48
CA ASN A 745 -5.09 -6.29 -5.91
C ASN A 745 -5.37 -5.30 -4.77
N ALA A 746 -4.96 -5.64 -3.55
CA ALA A 746 -5.17 -4.81 -2.36
C ALA A 746 -4.37 -3.49 -2.38
N GLU A 747 -3.37 -3.35 -3.25
CA GLU A 747 -2.55 -2.14 -3.42
C GLU A 747 -3.13 -1.16 -4.46
N CYS A 748 -4.21 -1.56 -5.16
CA CYS A 748 -4.88 -0.74 -6.17
C CYS A 748 -6.06 0.06 -5.62
N PHE A 749 -6.33 1.19 -6.29
CA PHE A 749 -7.64 1.83 -6.26
C PHE A 749 -8.72 0.90 -6.85
N ILE A 750 -9.97 1.06 -6.42
CA ILE A 750 -11.10 0.37 -7.05
C ILE A 750 -11.30 0.86 -8.50
N SER A 751 -11.77 -0.01 -9.39
CA SER A 751 -12.01 0.39 -10.79
C SER A 751 -13.28 1.22 -10.97
N GLN A 752 -14.22 1.10 -10.04
CA GLN A 752 -15.49 1.82 -10.03
C GLN A 752 -15.47 2.83 -8.86
N PRO A 753 -15.30 4.13 -9.12
CA PRO A 753 -15.27 5.14 -8.06
C PRO A 753 -16.58 5.13 -7.25
N ALA A 754 -16.52 5.60 -6.01
CA ALA A 754 -17.68 5.73 -5.14
C ALA A 754 -18.37 4.39 -4.79
N THR A 755 -17.68 3.26 -4.90
CA THR A 755 -18.22 1.90 -4.65
C THR A 755 -17.35 1.05 -3.72
N LEU A 756 -16.88 1.62 -2.60
CA LEU A 756 -16.00 0.90 -1.66
C LEU A 756 -16.64 -0.36 -1.06
N TYR A 757 -17.94 -0.38 -0.79
CA TYR A 757 -18.60 -1.58 -0.30
C TYR A 757 -18.57 -2.69 -1.36
N GLU A 758 -18.93 -2.36 -2.60
CA GLU A 758 -18.97 -3.34 -3.68
C GLU A 758 -17.56 -3.79 -4.12
N ASN A 759 -16.61 -2.87 -4.26
CA ASN A 759 -15.33 -3.13 -4.93
C ASN A 759 -14.10 -2.99 -4.02
N GLY A 760 -14.23 -2.44 -2.81
CA GLY A 760 -13.16 -2.33 -1.81
C GLY A 760 -13.12 -3.52 -0.85
N PHE A 761 -12.62 -3.33 0.38
CA PHE A 761 -12.59 -4.34 1.45
C PHE A 761 -11.99 -5.71 1.05
N SER A 762 -10.93 -5.70 0.22
CA SER A 762 -10.24 -6.92 -0.21
C SER A 762 -9.69 -7.72 0.96
N GLY A 763 -10.05 -9.00 1.11
CA GLY A 763 -9.53 -9.84 2.19
C GLY A 763 -7.99 -10.01 2.24
N GLU A 764 -7.27 -9.52 1.22
CA GLU A 764 -5.80 -9.51 1.18
C GLU A 764 -5.17 -8.26 1.82
N GLY A 765 -5.96 -7.22 2.11
CA GLY A 765 -5.50 -5.97 2.70
C GLY A 765 -6.37 -4.78 2.34
N GLN A 766 -6.33 -3.73 3.17
CA GLN A 766 -6.86 -2.40 2.89
C GLN A 766 -5.88 -1.35 3.41
N ASN A 767 -5.95 -0.12 2.91
CA ASN A 767 -5.20 1.02 3.44
C ASN A 767 -3.70 0.74 3.52
N GLU A 768 -3.04 0.63 2.36
CA GLU A 768 -1.58 0.61 2.31
C GLU A 768 -1.05 1.89 2.96
N THR A 769 -0.27 1.78 4.05
CA THR A 769 0.12 2.94 4.87
C THR A 769 0.94 3.97 4.09
N CYS A 770 1.74 3.54 3.10
CA CYS A 770 2.45 4.45 2.19
C CYS A 770 1.53 5.39 1.41
N ALA A 771 0.35 4.92 1.02
CA ALA A 771 -0.60 5.73 0.27
C ALA A 771 -1.09 6.90 1.14
N THR A 772 -1.39 6.63 2.41
CA THR A 772 -1.78 7.65 3.39
C THR A 772 -0.64 8.63 3.67
N TYR A 773 0.59 8.14 3.84
CA TYR A 773 1.78 9.00 3.98
C TYR A 773 1.90 10.02 2.82
N ASN A 774 1.79 9.55 1.58
CA ASN A 774 1.90 10.42 0.41
C ASN A 774 0.67 11.33 0.22
N MET A 775 -0.52 10.88 0.61
CA MET A 775 -1.71 11.74 0.62
C MET A 775 -1.60 12.85 1.66
N LEU A 776 -1.05 12.60 2.85
CA LEU A 776 -0.75 13.63 3.83
C LEU A 776 0.24 14.65 3.28
N LYS A 777 1.28 14.20 2.57
CA LYS A 777 2.23 15.07 1.88
C LYS A 777 1.54 15.96 0.83
N LEU A 778 0.78 15.37 -0.08
CA LEU A 778 -0.01 16.10 -1.09
C LEU A 778 -0.95 17.14 -0.45
N THR A 779 -1.62 16.75 0.62
CA THR A 779 -2.56 17.59 1.37
C THR A 779 -1.88 18.81 1.98
N SER A 780 -0.73 18.60 2.64
CA SER A 780 0.10 19.67 3.20
C SER A 780 0.60 20.60 2.09
N ASP A 781 0.99 20.04 0.95
CA ASP A 781 1.51 20.82 -0.16
C ASP A 781 0.43 21.67 -0.82
N LEU A 782 -0.76 21.12 -1.07
CA LEU A 782 -1.91 21.90 -1.56
C LEU A 782 -2.30 23.03 -0.60
N PHE A 783 -2.25 22.78 0.71
CA PHE A 783 -2.56 23.79 1.72
C PHE A 783 -1.61 24.99 1.70
N MET A 784 -0.36 24.82 1.24
CA MET A 784 0.56 25.95 1.04
C MET A 784 0.09 26.94 -0.03
N PHE A 785 -0.71 26.49 -0.99
CA PHE A 785 -1.24 27.31 -2.09
C PHE A 785 -2.66 27.78 -1.79
N ASP A 786 -3.53 26.89 -1.34
CA ASP A 786 -4.94 27.17 -1.08
C ASP A 786 -5.35 26.70 0.32
N GLN A 787 -5.64 27.65 1.22
CA GLN A 787 -5.82 27.40 2.65
C GLN A 787 -7.22 26.90 2.99
N LYS A 788 -7.71 25.88 2.27
CA LYS A 788 -9.00 25.23 2.58
C LYS A 788 -8.87 24.37 3.83
N ALA A 789 -9.84 24.47 4.73
CA ALA A 789 -9.86 23.68 5.97
C ALA A 789 -10.02 22.17 5.71
N GLU A 790 -10.70 21.78 4.63
CA GLU A 790 -10.90 20.36 4.27
C GLU A 790 -9.58 19.59 4.08
N TYR A 791 -8.50 20.26 3.65
CA TYR A 791 -7.17 19.67 3.60
C TYR A 791 -6.72 19.27 5.00
N MET A 792 -6.85 20.16 5.99
CA MET A 792 -6.41 19.88 7.36
C MET A 792 -7.41 19.05 8.17
N ASP A 793 -8.68 18.99 7.77
CA ASP A 793 -9.65 18.02 8.30
C ASP A 793 -9.31 16.59 7.82
N TYR A 794 -8.94 16.43 6.55
CA TYR A 794 -8.37 15.16 6.05
C TYR A 794 -7.06 14.82 6.77
N TYR A 795 -6.16 15.79 6.92
CA TYR A 795 -4.87 15.59 7.58
C TYR A 795 -5.05 15.08 9.00
N GLU A 796 -5.91 15.72 9.80
CA GLU A 796 -6.25 15.27 11.16
C GLU A 796 -6.83 13.86 11.16
N ARG A 797 -7.80 13.57 10.29
CA ARG A 797 -8.44 12.25 10.20
C ARG A 797 -7.40 11.16 9.92
N ALA A 798 -6.60 11.32 8.87
CA ALA A 798 -5.61 10.32 8.46
C ALA A 798 -4.45 10.19 9.47
N LEU A 799 -4.02 11.30 10.09
CA LEU A 799 -2.97 11.27 11.09
C LEU A 799 -3.38 10.46 12.33
N TYR A 800 -4.54 10.76 12.92
CA TYR A 800 -5.01 10.08 14.14
C TYR A 800 -5.46 8.64 13.89
N ASN A 801 -6.12 8.36 12.75
CA ASN A 801 -6.84 7.11 12.57
C ASN A 801 -6.13 6.10 11.66
N ASP A 802 -5.12 6.51 10.91
CA ASP A 802 -4.30 5.62 10.06
C ASP A 802 -2.84 5.65 10.55
N ILE A 803 -2.14 6.79 10.45
CA ILE A 803 -0.70 6.87 10.78
C ILE A 803 -0.43 6.49 12.24
N LEU A 804 -1.12 7.08 13.22
CA LEU A 804 -0.94 6.68 14.62
C LEU A 804 -1.37 5.23 14.90
N ALA A 805 -2.36 4.73 14.16
CA ALA A 805 -2.85 3.36 14.30
C ALA A 805 -1.93 2.31 13.66
N SER A 806 -1.05 2.74 12.76
CA SER A 806 -0.11 1.89 12.02
C SER A 806 1.08 1.41 12.85
N VAL A 807 1.31 1.94 14.05
CA VAL A 807 2.47 1.64 14.91
C VAL A 807 2.11 0.66 16.02
N ALA A 808 2.97 -0.33 16.27
CA ALA A 808 2.80 -1.33 17.32
C ALA A 808 2.79 -0.73 18.72
N GLU A 809 2.26 -1.48 19.69
CA GLU A 809 2.08 -1.01 21.06
C GLU A 809 3.41 -0.68 21.74
N ASN A 810 4.39 -1.56 21.62
CA ASN A 810 5.62 -1.52 22.43
C ASN A 810 6.92 -1.46 21.62
N SER A 811 6.85 -1.40 20.29
CA SER A 811 8.01 -1.39 19.39
C SER A 811 7.76 -0.48 18.18
N PRO A 812 8.79 -0.12 17.38
CA PRO A 812 8.59 0.65 16.15
C PRO A 812 8.04 -0.20 15.00
N ALA A 813 7.64 -1.45 15.24
CA ALA A 813 7.02 -2.26 14.20
C ALA A 813 5.77 -1.58 13.67
N ASN A 814 5.53 -1.73 12.36
CA ASN A 814 4.45 -1.01 11.69
C ASN A 814 3.67 -1.89 10.71
N THR A 815 2.45 -1.46 10.40
CA THR A 815 1.56 -2.10 9.44
C THR A 815 2.00 -1.83 8.00
N TYR A 816 1.76 -2.79 7.11
CA TYR A 816 1.76 -2.56 5.66
C TYR A 816 0.35 -2.17 5.19
N HIS A 817 -0.62 -3.04 5.47
CA HIS A 817 -2.05 -2.78 5.30
C HIS A 817 -2.72 -2.65 6.67
N ILE A 818 -3.65 -1.71 6.81
CA ILE A 818 -4.51 -1.61 7.98
C ILE A 818 -5.86 -2.27 7.67
N PRO A 819 -6.14 -3.45 8.27
CA PRO A 819 -7.36 -4.18 7.99
C PRO A 819 -8.58 -3.51 8.62
N LEU A 820 -9.67 -3.40 7.87
CA LEU A 820 -10.92 -2.75 8.25
C LEU A 820 -12.14 -3.68 8.23
N ARG A 821 -11.93 -4.97 7.95
CA ARG A 821 -13.00 -5.97 7.94
C ARG A 821 -13.41 -6.34 9.38
N PRO A 822 -14.61 -6.93 9.57
CA PRO A 822 -15.11 -7.29 10.90
C PRO A 822 -14.18 -8.25 11.65
N GLY A 823 -13.90 -7.94 12.92
CA GLY A 823 -13.09 -8.80 13.78
C GLY A 823 -11.64 -8.99 13.33
N SER A 824 -11.12 -8.15 12.42
CA SER A 824 -9.73 -8.23 11.95
C SER A 824 -8.73 -7.81 13.02
N VAL A 825 -7.44 -8.10 12.79
CA VAL A 825 -6.33 -7.73 13.68
C VAL A 825 -5.21 -7.08 12.88
N LYS A 826 -4.60 -6.01 13.42
CA LYS A 826 -3.46 -5.34 12.78
C LYS A 826 -2.22 -6.23 12.84
N GLN A 827 -1.42 -6.23 11.77
CA GLN A 827 -0.18 -6.99 11.66
C GLN A 827 0.99 -6.01 11.66
N PHE A 828 2.02 -6.26 12.47
CA PHE A 828 3.12 -5.33 12.66
C PHE A 828 4.46 -6.01 12.36
N SER A 829 5.31 -5.35 11.57
CA SER A 829 6.60 -5.92 11.15
C SER A 829 7.74 -4.93 11.33
N ASN A 830 8.98 -5.44 11.29
CA ASN A 830 10.22 -4.66 11.31
C ASN A 830 10.52 -3.92 12.63
N GLU A 831 10.33 -4.59 13.77
CA GLU A 831 10.65 -4.03 15.10
C GLU A 831 12.13 -3.63 15.27
N ASP A 832 13.04 -4.35 14.61
CA ASP A 832 14.49 -4.14 14.71
C ASP A 832 15.07 -3.28 13.58
N MET A 833 14.26 -2.82 12.62
CA MET A 833 14.73 -2.08 11.44
C MET A 833 15.78 -2.83 10.60
N THR A 834 15.62 -4.15 10.44
CA THR A 834 16.58 -5.04 9.75
C THR A 834 16.12 -5.53 8.38
N GLY A 835 14.88 -5.25 7.98
CA GLY A 835 14.37 -5.61 6.65
C GLY A 835 13.16 -4.76 6.28
N PHE A 836 13.11 -4.27 5.05
CA PHE A 836 12.18 -3.21 4.68
C PHE A 836 11.29 -3.59 3.51
N THR A 837 9.99 -3.37 3.71
CA THR A 837 9.03 -3.08 2.64
C THR A 837 8.94 -1.57 2.40
N CYS A 838 8.18 -1.12 1.40
CA CYS A 838 7.91 0.31 1.20
C CYS A 838 7.29 0.98 2.44
N CYS A 839 6.31 0.31 3.09
CA CYS A 839 5.62 0.85 4.26
C CYS A 839 6.52 0.95 5.49
N ASN A 840 7.51 0.05 5.63
CA ASN A 840 8.51 0.22 6.69
C ASN A 840 9.37 1.46 6.46
N GLY A 841 9.71 1.77 5.19
CA GLY A 841 10.43 2.99 4.83
C GLY A 841 9.65 4.27 5.15
N THR A 842 8.38 4.36 4.73
CA THR A 842 7.54 5.54 5.01
C THR A 842 7.13 5.66 6.48
N ALA A 843 7.07 4.56 7.23
CA ALA A 843 6.83 4.60 8.68
C ALA A 843 7.96 5.28 9.45
N LEU A 844 9.23 5.08 9.02
CA LEU A 844 10.37 5.83 9.56
C LEU A 844 10.17 7.34 9.36
N GLU A 845 9.86 7.75 8.13
CA GLU A 845 9.69 9.17 7.79
C GLU A 845 8.46 9.79 8.47
N SER A 846 7.36 9.05 8.61
CA SER A 846 6.15 9.54 9.26
C SER A 846 6.42 9.82 10.74
N SER A 847 7.01 8.85 11.44
CA SER A 847 7.17 8.89 12.89
C SER A 847 8.28 9.84 13.35
N THR A 848 9.18 10.27 12.46
CA THR A 848 10.25 11.23 12.76
C THR A 848 9.87 12.69 12.49
N LYS A 849 8.65 12.96 11.99
CA LYS A 849 8.20 14.31 11.61
C LYS A 849 6.78 14.69 12.05
N LEU A 850 6.19 13.99 13.01
CA LEU A 850 4.77 14.14 13.41
C LEU A 850 4.34 15.58 13.79
N GLN A 851 5.29 16.47 14.08
CA GLN A 851 5.04 17.89 14.37
C GLN A 851 4.91 18.80 13.15
N ASN A 852 5.30 18.34 11.96
CA ASN A 852 5.57 19.21 10.81
C ASN A 852 4.36 20.02 10.33
N SER A 853 3.16 19.49 10.51
CA SER A 853 1.91 20.11 10.04
C SER A 853 1.09 20.80 11.13
N ILE A 854 1.62 20.91 12.36
CA ILE A 854 0.90 21.60 13.45
C ILE A 854 0.73 23.08 13.12
N TYR A 855 1.79 23.72 12.65
CA TYR A 855 1.83 25.16 12.36
C TYR A 855 2.39 25.47 10.98
N PHE A 856 1.81 26.47 10.32
CA PHE A 856 2.35 27.07 9.10
C PHE A 856 2.46 28.58 9.31
N LYS A 857 3.39 29.24 8.61
CA LYS A 857 3.45 30.70 8.53
C LYS A 857 3.17 31.19 7.12
N SER A 858 2.65 32.39 7.00
CA SER A 858 2.61 33.08 5.71
C SER A 858 4.02 33.43 5.25
N THR A 859 4.23 33.43 3.93
CA THR A 859 5.51 33.75 3.28
C THR A 859 6.02 35.17 3.55
N ASP A 860 5.11 36.10 3.87
CA ASP A 860 5.44 37.46 4.33
C ASP A 860 5.68 37.56 5.86
N ASN A 861 5.61 36.42 6.55
CA ASN A 861 5.85 36.27 7.97
C ASN A 861 4.88 37.09 8.85
N GLN A 862 3.65 37.35 8.37
CA GLN A 862 2.61 38.13 9.07
C GLN A 862 1.44 37.32 9.63
N ALA A 863 1.37 36.02 9.34
CA ALA A 863 0.29 35.15 9.84
C ALA A 863 0.82 33.81 10.32
N LEU A 864 0.23 33.31 11.41
CA LEU A 864 0.39 31.97 11.95
C LEU A 864 -0.90 31.18 11.72
N TYR A 865 -0.78 30.01 11.10
CA TYR A 865 -1.87 29.04 10.96
C TYR A 865 -1.68 27.92 11.97
N VAL A 866 -2.66 27.71 12.83
CA VAL A 866 -2.74 26.61 13.80
C VAL A 866 -3.68 25.55 13.22
N ASN A 867 -3.08 24.51 12.65
CA ASN A 867 -3.81 23.47 11.92
C ASN A 867 -4.22 22.32 12.83
N LEU A 868 -3.30 21.84 13.67
CA LEU A 868 -3.53 20.68 14.54
C LEU A 868 -3.45 21.08 16.01
N TYR A 869 -4.36 20.53 16.80
CA TYR A 869 -4.44 20.77 18.24
C TYR A 869 -3.62 19.71 18.99
N ILE A 870 -2.29 19.83 18.90
CA ILE A 870 -1.33 18.88 19.49
C ILE A 870 -0.42 19.64 20.46
N PRO A 871 -0.19 19.14 21.69
CA PRO A 871 0.69 19.78 22.66
C PRO A 871 2.09 20.00 22.09
N SER A 872 2.49 21.27 22.01
CA SER A 872 3.74 21.64 21.35
C SER A 872 4.19 23.05 21.69
N THR A 873 5.49 23.29 21.55
CA THR A 873 6.09 24.62 21.57
C THR A 873 6.62 24.96 20.18
N LEU A 874 6.19 26.09 19.64
CA LEU A 874 6.69 26.69 18.40
C LEU A 874 7.66 27.82 18.72
N GLU A 875 8.88 27.74 18.20
CA GLU A 875 9.89 28.79 18.21
C GLU A 875 9.92 29.56 16.88
N TRP A 876 9.18 30.66 16.82
CA TRP A 876 9.12 31.52 15.64
C TRP A 876 10.26 32.56 15.64
N THR A 877 11.47 32.07 15.39
CA THR A 877 12.72 32.85 15.47
C THR A 877 12.68 34.16 14.67
N ALA A 878 12.09 34.14 13.47
CA ALA A 878 12.00 35.33 12.60
C ALA A 878 11.19 36.49 13.19
N ARG A 879 10.35 36.23 14.21
CA ARG A 879 9.60 37.26 14.95
C ARG A 879 10.00 37.38 16.42
N ASN A 880 10.94 36.57 16.90
CA ASN A 880 11.24 36.43 18.32
C ASN A 880 9.97 36.17 19.16
N ILE A 881 9.11 35.26 18.66
CA ILE A 881 7.88 34.83 19.30
C ILE A 881 8.00 33.33 19.61
N THR A 882 7.56 32.92 20.80
CA THR A 882 7.32 31.52 21.13
C THR A 882 5.82 31.32 21.34
N VAL A 883 5.25 30.26 20.77
CA VAL A 883 3.85 29.88 20.99
C VAL A 883 3.80 28.52 21.66
N GLU A 884 3.27 28.48 22.89
CA GLU A 884 3.07 27.24 23.64
C GLU A 884 1.62 26.81 23.51
N GLN A 885 1.39 25.63 22.95
CA GLN A 885 0.09 24.99 22.86
C GLN A 885 -0.03 23.90 23.93
N THR A 886 -0.91 24.11 24.90
CA THR A 886 -1.18 23.17 26.01
C THR A 886 -2.60 22.59 25.88
N THR A 887 -2.73 21.28 25.83
CA THR A 887 -4.01 20.59 25.65
C THR A 887 -3.91 19.10 26.03
N ASP A 888 -5.04 18.46 26.32
CA ASP A 888 -5.15 16.99 26.38
C ASP A 888 -5.81 16.42 25.12
N PHE A 889 -6.01 17.22 24.07
CA PHE A 889 -6.62 16.78 22.82
C PHE A 889 -5.89 15.54 22.27
N PRO A 890 -6.61 14.46 21.90
CA PRO A 890 -8.06 14.40 21.69
C PRO A 890 -8.87 13.81 22.87
N LYS A 891 -8.33 13.79 24.10
CA LYS A 891 -9.07 13.41 25.33
C LYS A 891 -9.84 14.60 25.94
N ALA A 892 -9.50 15.82 25.53
CA ALA A 892 -10.22 17.04 25.88
C ALA A 892 -10.63 17.84 24.65
N ASP A 893 -11.68 18.65 24.79
CA ASP A 893 -12.32 19.42 23.73
C ASP A 893 -11.78 20.86 23.61
N ASN A 894 -10.65 21.16 24.25
CA ASN A 894 -10.09 22.51 24.34
C ASN A 894 -8.57 22.53 24.09
N SER A 895 -8.06 23.65 23.58
CA SER A 895 -6.63 23.92 23.44
C SER A 895 -6.31 25.35 23.84
N ARG A 896 -5.17 25.57 24.47
CA ARG A 896 -4.69 26.89 24.91
C ARG A 896 -3.40 27.22 24.19
N LEU A 897 -3.35 28.41 23.58
CA LEU A 897 -2.14 29.01 23.02
C LEU A 897 -1.66 30.12 23.95
N THR A 898 -0.42 30.05 24.41
CA THR A 898 0.24 31.12 25.16
C THR A 898 1.32 31.74 24.29
N ILE A 899 1.26 33.04 24.08
CA ILE A 899 2.21 33.79 23.25
C ILE A 899 3.26 34.41 24.16
N LYS A 900 4.52 34.10 23.90
CA LYS A 900 5.68 34.75 24.53
C LYS A 900 6.38 35.64 23.52
N GLY A 901 6.78 36.83 23.95
CA GLY A 901 7.20 37.93 23.08
C GLY A 901 6.05 38.83 22.65
N SER A 902 6.31 39.82 21.80
CA SER A 902 5.31 40.81 21.40
C SER A 902 5.40 41.18 19.93
N GLY A 903 4.26 41.45 19.29
CA GLY A 903 4.22 41.86 17.89
C GLY A 903 2.81 41.78 17.28
N THR A 904 2.63 42.47 16.15
CA THR A 904 1.36 42.45 15.41
C THR A 904 1.38 41.36 14.34
N PHE A 905 0.47 40.40 14.40
CA PHE A 905 0.31 39.34 13.40
C PHE A 905 -1.06 38.69 13.52
N ASP A 906 -1.48 38.03 12.45
CA ASP A 906 -2.73 37.27 12.42
C ASP A 906 -2.51 35.85 12.96
N VAL A 907 -3.45 35.36 13.77
CA VAL A 907 -3.54 33.94 14.13
C VAL A 907 -4.78 33.36 13.48
N TYR A 908 -4.60 32.36 12.62
CA TYR A 908 -5.66 31.58 12.01
C TYR A 908 -5.78 30.25 12.75
N VAL A 909 -6.88 30.04 13.47
CA VAL A 909 -7.18 28.76 14.12
C VAL A 909 -8.16 27.95 13.27
N ARG A 910 -7.86 26.68 13.00
CA ARG A 910 -8.76 25.81 12.23
C ARG A 910 -10.04 25.54 13.02
N VAL A 911 -11.20 25.73 12.39
CA VAL A 911 -12.49 25.28 12.92
C VAL A 911 -12.83 23.96 12.22
N PRO A 912 -12.65 22.79 12.88
CA PRO A 912 -12.83 21.50 12.23
C PRO A 912 -14.27 21.28 11.73
N ASP A 913 -14.45 20.48 10.68
CA ASP A 913 -15.77 20.15 10.14
C ASP A 913 -16.71 19.48 11.17
N TRP A 914 -16.15 18.66 12.06
CA TRP A 914 -16.88 17.93 13.10
C TRP A 914 -17.33 18.82 14.27
N ALA A 915 -16.80 20.04 14.40
CA ALA A 915 -17.07 20.97 15.52
C ALA A 915 -18.43 21.69 15.40
N THR A 916 -19.51 20.95 15.09
CA THR A 916 -20.83 21.54 14.82
C THR A 916 -21.63 21.95 16.07
N LYS A 917 -21.14 21.61 17.27
CA LYS A 917 -21.67 22.09 18.55
C LYS A 917 -21.18 23.50 18.93
N GLY A 918 -20.30 24.09 18.13
CA GLY A 918 -19.76 25.43 18.32
C GLY A 918 -18.24 25.43 18.43
N PHE A 919 -17.67 26.62 18.25
CA PHE A 919 -16.25 26.89 18.39
C PHE A 919 -16.11 28.20 19.16
N PHE A 920 -15.59 28.12 20.38
CA PHE A 920 -15.57 29.22 21.33
C PHE A 920 -14.14 29.68 21.57
N VAL A 921 -13.93 31.00 21.56
CA VAL A 921 -12.62 31.61 21.77
C VAL A 921 -12.66 32.57 22.95
N LYS A 922 -11.73 32.41 23.89
CA LYS A 922 -11.43 33.42 24.91
C LYS A 922 -10.03 33.95 24.69
N ILE A 923 -9.85 35.26 24.89
CA ILE A 923 -8.54 35.88 24.89
C ILE A 923 -8.34 36.60 26.21
N ASN A 924 -7.28 36.24 26.94
CA ASN A 924 -7.00 36.70 28.30
C ASN A 924 -8.22 36.56 29.24
N GLY A 925 -8.87 35.39 29.17
CA GLY A 925 -10.06 35.05 29.96
C GLY A 925 -11.38 35.68 29.49
N LYS A 926 -11.37 36.54 28.46
CA LYS A 926 -12.58 37.22 27.95
C LYS A 926 -13.12 36.55 26.70
N ASP A 927 -14.41 36.22 26.70
CA ASP A 927 -15.11 35.70 25.53
C ASP A 927 -15.02 36.64 24.33
N GLN A 928 -14.81 36.07 23.14
CA GLN A 928 -14.73 36.79 21.89
C GLN A 928 -16.00 36.55 21.06
N SER A 929 -16.63 37.62 20.59
CA SER A 929 -17.77 37.55 19.67
C SER A 929 -17.25 37.38 18.23
N LEU A 930 -16.84 36.15 17.90
CA LEU A 930 -16.29 35.78 16.60
C LEU A 930 -17.22 34.78 15.91
N THR A 931 -17.47 34.97 14.61
CA THR A 931 -18.29 34.05 13.82
C THR A 931 -17.42 32.92 13.29
N ALA A 932 -17.45 31.77 13.95
CA ALA A 932 -16.79 30.55 13.50
C ALA A 932 -17.74 29.67 12.68
N LYS A 933 -17.24 29.10 11.58
CA LYS A 933 -17.97 28.15 10.72
C LYS A 933 -17.22 26.81 10.68
N PRO A 934 -17.87 25.65 10.93
CA PRO A 934 -17.23 24.35 10.74
C PRO A 934 -16.65 24.20 9.32
N GLY A 935 -15.46 23.58 9.23
CA GLY A 935 -14.71 23.45 7.98
C GLY A 935 -14.19 24.80 7.45
N SER A 936 -13.66 25.65 8.34
CA SER A 936 -13.05 26.94 7.95
C SER A 936 -11.87 27.33 8.85
N TYR A 937 -11.24 28.47 8.58
CA TYR A 937 -10.29 29.09 9.50
C TYR A 937 -10.88 30.35 10.10
N LEU A 938 -10.76 30.48 11.43
CA LEU A 938 -11.10 31.71 12.13
C LEU A 938 -9.85 32.59 12.27
N LYS A 939 -9.90 33.77 11.64
CA LYS A 939 -8.84 34.78 11.72
C LYS A 939 -8.98 35.62 13.00
N ILE A 940 -7.87 35.77 13.73
CA ILE A 940 -7.75 36.62 14.93
C ILE A 940 -6.61 37.63 14.69
N SER A 941 -6.96 38.89 14.43
CA SER A 941 -6.00 39.98 14.17
C SER A 941 -5.73 40.79 15.44
N ARG A 942 -4.50 40.77 15.95
CA ARG A 942 -4.12 41.51 17.17
C ARG A 942 -2.67 41.97 17.18
N SER A 943 -2.39 42.92 18.05
CA SER A 943 -1.05 43.20 18.56
C SER A 943 -0.85 42.42 19.85
N TRP A 944 -0.15 41.30 19.74
CA TRP A 944 0.06 40.37 20.84
C TRP A 944 1.13 40.89 21.79
N LYS A 945 0.89 40.67 23.07
CA LYS A 945 1.81 40.96 24.17
C LYS A 945 2.33 39.67 24.78
N ASP A 946 3.47 39.80 25.46
CA ASP A 946 4.03 38.68 26.20
C ASP A 946 3.04 38.20 27.26
N GLY A 947 2.80 36.90 27.29
CA GLY A 947 1.83 36.26 28.17
C GLY A 947 0.38 36.31 27.70
N ASP A 948 0.07 36.82 26.50
CA ASP A 948 -1.29 36.75 25.96
C ASP A 948 -1.71 35.29 25.77
N VAL A 949 -2.95 34.97 26.15
CA VAL A 949 -3.52 33.62 26.11
C VAL A 949 -4.74 33.59 25.20
N VAL A 950 -4.77 32.61 24.29
CA VAL A 950 -5.94 32.26 23.46
C VAL A 950 -6.42 30.87 23.86
N ASP A 951 -7.58 30.80 24.51
CA ASP A 951 -8.26 29.52 24.77
C ASP A 951 -9.29 29.24 23.66
N VAL A 952 -9.20 28.06 23.08
CA VAL A 952 -10.15 27.53 22.08
C VAL A 952 -10.90 26.35 22.70
N LYS A 953 -12.23 26.29 22.52
CA LYS A 953 -13.08 25.15 22.92
C LYS A 953 -13.99 24.71 21.78
N MET A 954 -14.06 23.41 21.55
CA MET A 954 -14.70 22.75 20.41
C MET A 954 -15.44 21.49 20.89
N PRO A 955 -16.67 21.60 21.45
CA PRO A 955 -17.32 20.47 22.11
C PRO A 955 -17.44 19.24 21.20
N PHE A 956 -16.88 18.13 21.67
CA PHE A 956 -16.94 16.86 20.96
C PHE A 956 -18.36 16.29 20.95
N GLN A 957 -18.66 15.55 19.88
CA GLN A 957 -19.90 14.82 19.72
C GLN A 957 -19.62 13.50 19.01
N PHE A 958 -20.53 12.54 19.21
CA PHE A 958 -20.54 11.33 18.40
C PHE A 958 -21.07 11.64 17.00
N HIS A 959 -20.43 11.06 15.99
CA HIS A 959 -20.94 11.07 14.62
C HIS A 959 -20.58 9.78 13.89
N LEU A 960 -21.28 9.51 12.79
CA LEU A 960 -21.08 8.34 11.95
C LEU A 960 -20.42 8.75 10.63
N ALA A 961 -19.50 7.93 10.15
CA ALA A 961 -18.92 8.01 8.81
C ALA A 961 -19.33 6.76 8.00
N PRO A 962 -20.45 6.80 7.25
CA PRO A 962 -20.91 5.68 6.44
C PRO A 962 -20.02 5.38 5.25
N VAL A 963 -19.98 4.11 4.84
CA VAL A 963 -19.44 3.71 3.53
C VAL A 963 -20.33 4.33 2.44
N MET A 964 -19.68 4.99 1.49
CA MET A 964 -20.31 5.78 0.42
C MET A 964 -21.50 5.10 -0.27
N ASP A 965 -21.40 3.81 -0.60
CA ASP A 965 -22.40 3.02 -1.31
C ASP A 965 -23.23 2.08 -0.43
N GLN A 966 -22.99 2.04 0.89
CA GLN A 966 -23.77 1.23 1.83
C GLN A 966 -23.89 1.90 3.22
N GLN A 967 -24.96 2.68 3.41
CA GLN A 967 -25.04 3.66 4.51
C GLN A 967 -25.17 3.09 5.94
N ASN A 968 -25.72 1.89 6.14
CA ASN A 968 -25.71 1.26 7.48
C ASN A 968 -24.32 0.78 7.88
N ILE A 969 -23.42 0.50 6.92
CA ILE A 969 -22.05 0.13 7.22
C ILE A 969 -21.28 1.41 7.51
N ALA A 970 -21.05 1.72 8.79
CA ALA A 970 -20.52 3.01 9.21
C ALA A 970 -19.52 2.88 10.37
N SER A 971 -18.53 3.78 10.38
CA SER A 971 -17.63 3.94 11.52
C SER A 971 -18.18 4.96 12.53
N LEU A 972 -17.90 4.74 13.80
CA LEU A 972 -18.25 5.66 14.89
C LEU A 972 -17.07 6.55 15.25
N PHE A 973 -17.31 7.86 15.37
CA PHE A 973 -16.31 8.84 15.79
C PHE A 973 -16.78 9.59 17.05
N TYR A 974 -15.81 10.05 17.85
CA TYR A 974 -16.02 11.08 18.89
C TYR A 974 -15.02 12.21 18.65
N GLY A 975 -15.52 13.38 18.22
CA GLY A 975 -14.65 14.43 17.67
C GLY A 975 -13.88 13.90 16.43
N PRO A 976 -12.55 14.04 16.37
CA PRO A 976 -11.74 13.52 15.25
C PRO A 976 -11.37 12.03 15.37
N VAL A 977 -11.63 11.40 16.52
CA VAL A 977 -11.13 10.06 16.83
C VAL A 977 -12.14 8.99 16.42
N LEU A 978 -11.69 8.05 15.59
CA LEU A 978 -12.43 6.84 15.27
C LEU A 978 -12.39 5.89 16.46
N LEU A 979 -13.57 5.39 16.84
CA LEU A 979 -13.74 4.39 17.88
C LEU A 979 -13.97 3.02 17.26
N ALA A 980 -13.10 2.06 17.58
CA ALA A 980 -13.19 0.69 17.11
C ALA A 980 -13.88 -0.20 18.14
N ALA A 981 -14.84 -1.02 17.70
CA ALA A 981 -15.43 -2.06 18.53
C ALA A 981 -14.34 -3.08 18.88
N GLN A 982 -14.22 -3.44 20.14
CA GLN A 982 -13.32 -4.49 20.60
C GLN A 982 -13.99 -5.85 20.39
N GLU A 983 -13.32 -6.72 19.66
CA GLU A 983 -13.88 -8.00 19.22
C GLU A 983 -13.19 -9.15 19.96
N PRO A 984 -13.94 -10.13 20.50
CA PRO A 984 -13.34 -11.28 21.17
C PRO A 984 -12.82 -12.34 20.19
N ALA A 985 -13.27 -12.30 18.92
CA ALA A 985 -12.94 -13.30 17.89
C ALA A 985 -13.11 -12.72 16.48
N ALA A 986 -12.56 -13.41 15.48
CA ALA A 986 -12.75 -13.11 14.06
C ALA A 986 -14.23 -13.17 13.65
N ARG A 987 -14.62 -12.42 12.61
CA ARG A 987 -16.03 -12.36 12.14
C ARG A 987 -16.13 -12.35 10.62
N LYS A 988 -17.27 -12.82 10.10
CA LYS A 988 -17.68 -12.62 8.70
C LYS A 988 -18.78 -11.58 8.55
N ASP A 989 -19.60 -11.40 9.59
CA ASP A 989 -20.67 -10.42 9.65
C ASP A 989 -20.19 -9.12 10.30
N TRP A 990 -20.70 -8.00 9.79
CA TRP A 990 -20.51 -6.69 10.40
C TRP A 990 -21.17 -6.66 11.77
N ARG A 991 -20.44 -6.15 12.77
CA ARG A 991 -20.94 -5.98 14.13
C ARG A 991 -22.18 -5.09 14.12
N THR A 992 -23.36 -5.65 14.39
CA THR A 992 -24.59 -4.86 14.48
C THR A 992 -24.63 -4.06 15.78
N ILE A 993 -24.90 -2.75 15.69
CA ILE A 993 -25.23 -1.90 16.83
C ILE A 993 -26.56 -1.19 16.60
N THR A 994 -27.29 -0.90 17.68
CA THR A 994 -28.54 -0.14 17.61
C THR A 994 -28.39 1.18 18.36
N LEU A 995 -28.64 2.29 17.67
CA LEU A 995 -28.54 3.65 18.20
C LEU A 995 -29.91 4.34 18.19
N ASP A 996 -30.08 5.31 19.08
CA ASP A 996 -31.25 6.20 19.10
C ASP A 996 -31.24 7.06 17.83
N GLY A 997 -32.34 7.04 17.08
CA GLY A 997 -32.42 7.72 15.78
C GLY A 997 -32.47 9.25 15.83
N LYS A 998 -32.69 9.86 17.01
CA LYS A 998 -32.71 11.33 17.19
C LYS A 998 -31.39 11.85 17.74
N ASP A 999 -30.76 11.11 18.66
CA ASP A 999 -29.50 11.46 19.28
C ASP A 999 -28.72 10.20 19.65
N ILE A 1000 -27.76 9.84 18.79
CA ILE A 1000 -26.99 8.60 18.93
C ILE A 1000 -26.23 8.52 20.26
N SER A 1001 -25.90 9.66 20.88
CA SER A 1001 -25.19 9.70 22.16
C SER A 1001 -25.97 9.03 23.29
N LYS A 1002 -27.31 9.00 23.22
CA LYS A 1002 -28.17 8.35 24.23
C LYS A 1002 -28.00 6.84 24.30
N SER A 1003 -27.44 6.23 23.26
CA SER A 1003 -27.16 4.79 23.20
C SER A 1003 -25.73 4.44 23.58
N ILE A 1004 -24.89 5.44 23.85
CA ILE A 1004 -23.46 5.29 24.12
C ILE A 1004 -23.20 5.72 25.56
N LYS A 1005 -22.56 4.84 26.34
CA LYS A 1005 -22.14 5.14 27.73
C LYS A 1005 -20.62 5.06 27.80
N GLY A 1006 -19.99 5.77 28.73
CA GLY A 1006 -18.54 5.69 28.90
C GLY A 1006 -17.95 6.94 29.51
N ASP A 1007 -16.63 7.03 29.46
CA ASP A 1007 -15.85 8.15 29.95
C ASP A 1007 -15.15 8.85 28.76
N PRO A 1008 -15.62 10.05 28.37
CA PRO A 1008 -14.98 10.87 27.35
C PRO A 1008 -13.51 11.19 27.61
N GLN A 1009 -13.08 11.33 28.87
CA GLN A 1009 -11.70 11.67 29.22
C GLN A 1009 -10.74 10.50 28.96
N GLN A 1010 -11.26 9.26 29.01
CA GLN A 1010 -10.51 8.06 28.68
C GLN A 1010 -10.73 7.62 27.23
N LEU A 1011 -11.66 8.25 26.50
CA LEU A 1011 -12.15 7.81 25.19
C LEU A 1011 -12.64 6.35 25.18
N GLN A 1012 -13.13 5.87 26.32
CA GLN A 1012 -13.64 4.50 26.48
C GLN A 1012 -15.16 4.51 26.57
N PHE A 1013 -15.80 3.79 25.67
CA PHE A 1013 -17.25 3.77 25.54
C PHE A 1013 -17.80 2.35 25.42
N THR A 1014 -19.10 2.22 25.61
CA THR A 1014 -19.84 0.96 25.49
C THR A 1014 -21.17 1.21 24.77
N ILE A 1015 -21.53 0.27 23.90
CA ILE A 1015 -22.85 0.20 23.25
C ILE A 1015 -23.36 -1.22 23.47
N GLY A 1016 -24.37 -1.36 24.34
CA GLY A 1016 -24.74 -2.67 24.86
C GLY A 1016 -23.60 -3.25 25.71
N ASP A 1017 -23.12 -4.44 25.33
CA ASP A 1017 -22.01 -5.17 25.95
C ASP A 1017 -20.67 -4.98 25.21
N VAL A 1018 -20.66 -4.24 24.10
CA VAL A 1018 -19.46 -4.06 23.26
C VAL A 1018 -18.70 -2.83 23.70
N ALA A 1019 -17.41 -3.00 23.99
CA ALA A 1019 -16.49 -1.92 24.29
C ALA A 1019 -15.96 -1.24 23.02
N PHE A 1020 -15.78 0.07 23.11
CA PHE A 1020 -15.25 0.93 22.06
C PHE A 1020 -14.12 1.78 22.63
N LYS A 1021 -13.00 1.87 21.90
CA LYS A 1021 -11.87 2.73 22.25
C LYS A 1021 -11.19 3.28 20.98
N PRO A 1022 -10.27 4.24 21.09
CA PRO A 1022 -9.59 4.78 19.91
C PRO A 1022 -8.94 3.69 19.07
N PHE A 1023 -9.07 3.78 17.75
CA PHE A 1023 -8.48 2.79 16.86
C PHE A 1023 -6.95 2.76 16.92
N TYR A 1024 -6.32 3.91 17.18
CA TYR A 1024 -4.88 4.01 17.41
C TYR A 1024 -4.40 3.37 18.72
N GLU A 1025 -5.30 3.00 19.64
CA GLU A 1025 -5.01 2.23 20.87
C GLU A 1025 -5.56 0.79 20.80
N THR A 1026 -6.04 0.36 19.64
CA THR A 1026 -6.62 -0.97 19.45
C THR A 1026 -5.59 -1.89 18.81
N TYR A 1027 -5.05 -2.85 19.58
CA TYR A 1027 -4.05 -3.82 19.11
C TYR A 1027 -4.60 -5.23 18.93
N GLY A 1028 -5.70 -5.56 19.62
CA GLY A 1028 -6.43 -6.81 19.45
C GLY A 1028 -7.39 -6.80 18.26
N ARG A 1029 -8.27 -7.80 18.23
CA ARG A 1029 -9.31 -7.88 17.21
C ARG A 1029 -10.32 -6.74 17.32
N HIS A 1030 -10.76 -6.26 16.17
CA HIS A 1030 -11.59 -5.08 16.11
C HIS A 1030 -12.54 -5.03 14.92
N SER A 1031 -13.58 -4.22 15.04
CA SER A 1031 -14.43 -3.80 13.92
C SER A 1031 -14.45 -2.27 13.84
N VAL A 1032 -13.94 -1.73 12.73
CA VAL A 1032 -13.94 -0.27 12.44
C VAL A 1032 -15.26 0.17 11.81
N TYR A 1033 -15.83 -0.67 10.94
CA TYR A 1033 -17.15 -0.49 10.37
C TYR A 1033 -18.15 -1.43 11.04
N LEU A 1034 -19.35 -0.91 11.27
CA LEU A 1034 -20.42 -1.55 12.02
C LEU A 1034 -21.69 -1.57 11.17
N ASP A 1035 -22.55 -2.55 11.38
CA ASP A 1035 -23.91 -2.53 10.83
C ASP A 1035 -24.84 -1.74 11.77
N VAL A 1036 -25.04 -0.46 11.45
CA VAL A 1036 -25.76 0.47 12.32
C VAL A 1036 -27.26 0.48 12.02
N LYS A 1037 -28.05 0.24 13.07
CA LYS A 1037 -29.51 0.37 13.07
C LYS A 1037 -29.94 1.56 13.91
N LEU A 1038 -30.97 2.27 13.47
CA LEU A 1038 -31.60 3.36 14.22
C LEU A 1038 -32.95 2.89 14.76
N LYS A 1039 -33.22 3.14 16.05
CA LYS A 1039 -34.51 2.85 16.69
C LYS A 1039 -35.26 4.13 17.07
#